data_AF-A0A0M0K7M8-F1
#
_entry.id   AF-A0A0M0K7M8-F1
#
_cell.length_a   1.000
_cell.length_b   1.000
_cell.length_c   1.000
_cell.angle_alpha   90.00
_cell.angle_beta   90.00
_cell.angle_gamma   90.00
#
_symmetry.space_group_name_H-M   'P 1'
#
loop_
_entity.id
_entity.type
_entity.pdbx_description
1 polymer ?
#
loop_
_entity_poly.entity_id
_entity_poly.type
_entity_poly.pdbx_seq_one_letter_code
_entity_poly.pdbx_strand_id
1 'polypeptide(L)'
;KFINVLLDNPTNIGVEILQCSSTSWSSNYLITQQLSFVTPSVLNYLYFSSKNIISGVPSGTGSVFSTESGKCSTDLLSFTAVQTDPLLMSAHNLWSRFELSGGLSATLPLDPRPVCGGAAFQDVEDVAASTVADPFFDAVNFKGAFGSVNWLNGWSFVNTHGGFVSSSYTCPTAAEASEPVSLCPAGVPSHNLTTDVTWMPGRIYVMTCQVFVPSGKTVAIGAGTTIYSTPKAIGGAAPALVVLKGGKVIADGTAASPITFTALNPERASSETVSSDSQFAATVLENRGKWGGIIVLGLAPTSASSPLEIEGITGYTYGGIVPTDGSGVMRYVRVWHGGARVSANNEINGITFGGVGSGTVVDHCEVAFNADDGFEFFGGTVDVKYLSVLFVGDDAFDTDEGYRGRGQYLFAMTGFGGNHGTEMDSMTNGNLNSQPRSHPAFYSMTIIGGGASGRTGGLMRLREGTGGKFGNIVLTNARDIGLLNNDCGAETRTSVLPAASVSIDTYLYFSPNNIINGAATPISFGTGCIAGAFSAITVDPGLTNVPASMLDYTGLSSTFNPLPTATGAACQSGKDAPPNGDPFFSTVSCKGAFGTSTDNWLAGYSWLACSGKMVGSTCTGIPTTPFATLLDTAVAVGGALSASASWTNTTSYLLASQLFVQSGVTLTIAAGTSVYGLPVMDTDPAPAIVVVKGGSLVATGSATMPITFTSVLAESALVSSATASTDSNENAITLGERGKWGGLILLGNAPTNMPTTTQIEGITGYTYGGSVPTDGSGVMQYVRVWHGGAIVGANNEINGITFGGVGSGTVVDHCEVAFNADDGFEFFGGTVDVKYLSALFVIDDAFDTDEGYQGRGQYLFAMTGFGGNHGTEMDSMTNSNLNSLPRSHPAFYSMTIIGGGASGRTGGLMRLREGTGGKFGNIVLTNARDVGLLNNDCGTETRTSSLPAASVSINTYLYFSPNNIINGAATPISLGTNCAAGVFSALNIDPGLTNVPASMLDYTGLSSTFNPLPMETGAACQSGKDAPPNGDTFFSSVSCKGAFGSSTDNWLAGYSWLACSGKMVGSTCTGIPAAPFATLLDTAAAVGGALSASASWTNTTSYLLASQLFVQSGVTLTIAAGTSVYGLPVMDTDPAPALVVLKGGSISASGTFSLPITFTSVLAESALSSSVTVFTDSNENAITLGERGKWGGLILLGNAPTNVATTTTIEGITGYSYGGTVATDSSGTLQY
;
A
#
# COMPACT_ATOMS: atom_id res chain seq x y z
N LYS A 1 0.73 22.01 -34.11
CA LYS A 1 0.50 20.55 -33.96
C LYS A 1 0.08 20.31 -32.52
N PHE A 2 -0.87 19.42 -32.23
CA PHE A 2 -1.22 19.01 -30.87
C PHE A 2 -1.04 17.49 -30.73
N ILE A 3 0.13 17.10 -30.22
CA ILE A 3 0.62 15.71 -30.24
C ILE A 3 0.14 14.94 -29.00
N ASN A 4 0.38 15.49 -27.80
CA ASN A 4 -0.17 14.98 -26.54
C ASN A 4 -0.59 16.18 -25.66
N VAL A 5 -1.89 16.36 -25.44
CA VAL A 5 -2.50 17.43 -24.63
C VAL A 5 -3.63 16.84 -23.77
N LEU A 6 -3.77 17.36 -22.56
CA LEU A 6 -4.95 17.15 -21.70
C LEU A 6 -5.81 18.43 -21.75
N LEU A 7 -7.11 18.31 -21.98
CA LEU A 7 -8.07 19.40 -21.85
C LEU A 7 -9.18 19.00 -20.87
N ASP A 8 -9.48 19.89 -19.93
CA ASP A 8 -10.61 19.81 -19.01
C ASP A 8 -11.44 21.08 -19.24
N ASN A 9 -12.65 20.94 -19.78
CA ASN A 9 -13.49 22.06 -20.18
C ASN A 9 -14.95 21.82 -19.74
N PRO A 10 -15.54 22.66 -18.87
CA PRO A 10 -16.92 22.53 -18.41
C PRO A 10 -17.97 23.02 -19.42
N THR A 11 -17.56 23.53 -20.59
CA THR A 11 -18.47 23.90 -21.70
C THR A 11 -18.66 22.75 -22.68
N ASN A 12 -19.73 22.78 -23.48
CA ASN A 12 -20.17 21.66 -24.32
C ASN A 12 -19.22 21.28 -25.49
N ILE A 13 -18.05 21.90 -25.63
CA ILE A 13 -17.13 21.74 -26.76
C ILE A 13 -15.70 21.64 -26.23
N GLY A 14 -14.97 20.58 -26.59
CA GLY A 14 -13.56 20.42 -26.18
C GLY A 14 -12.60 21.28 -26.99
N VAL A 15 -12.79 21.35 -28.32
CA VAL A 15 -11.98 22.14 -29.25
C VAL A 15 -12.87 22.78 -30.32
N GLU A 16 -12.75 24.09 -30.54
CA GLU A 16 -13.51 24.81 -31.57
C GLU A 16 -12.59 25.37 -32.67
N ILE A 17 -12.98 25.19 -33.94
CA ILE A 17 -12.32 25.80 -35.10
C ILE A 17 -13.17 26.97 -35.60
N LEU A 18 -12.77 28.19 -35.24
CA LEU A 18 -13.52 29.42 -35.55
C LEU A 18 -13.53 29.78 -37.05
N GLN A 19 -12.42 29.58 -37.78
CA GLN A 19 -12.36 29.97 -39.19
C GLN A 19 -11.38 29.12 -40.02
N CYS A 20 -11.87 28.61 -41.15
CA CYS A 20 -11.06 28.17 -42.27
C CYS A 20 -10.98 29.31 -43.31
N SER A 21 -9.82 29.55 -43.94
CA SER A 21 -9.70 30.68 -44.89
C SER A 21 -10.34 30.36 -46.24
N SER A 22 -11.05 31.33 -46.82
CA SER A 22 -12.01 31.08 -47.89
C SER A 22 -11.41 31.12 -49.31
N THR A 23 -11.97 30.28 -50.18
CA THR A 23 -12.01 30.40 -51.66
C THR A 23 -10.79 30.12 -52.55
N SER A 24 -9.58 29.78 -52.07
CA SER A 24 -8.52 29.27 -52.97
C SER A 24 -7.46 28.34 -52.34
N TRP A 25 -7.87 27.17 -51.83
CA TRP A 25 -6.94 26.16 -51.31
C TRP A 25 -6.49 25.20 -52.43
N SER A 26 -5.36 25.50 -53.08
CA SER A 26 -4.79 24.66 -54.13
C SER A 26 -4.06 23.45 -53.54
N SER A 27 -4.81 22.37 -53.27
CA SER A 27 -4.39 20.96 -53.06
C SER A 27 -3.31 20.62 -52.01
N ASN A 28 -2.63 21.60 -51.43
CA ASN A 28 -1.33 21.42 -50.78
C ASN A 28 -1.35 21.80 -49.28
N TYR A 29 -2.53 21.69 -48.66
CA TYR A 29 -2.73 21.83 -47.23
C TYR A 29 -3.52 20.61 -46.73
N LEU A 30 -3.09 20.01 -45.62
CA LEU A 30 -3.70 18.79 -45.08
C LEU A 30 -4.17 19.04 -43.64
N ILE A 31 -5.34 18.52 -43.26
CA ILE A 31 -5.69 18.34 -41.85
C ILE A 31 -5.81 16.84 -41.63
N THR A 32 -5.18 16.31 -40.59
CA THR A 32 -5.00 14.84 -40.43
C THR A 32 -4.86 14.43 -38.96
N GLN A 33 -5.21 13.17 -38.69
CA GLN A 33 -4.97 12.46 -37.42
C GLN A 33 -3.85 11.41 -37.52
N GLN A 34 -3.22 11.27 -38.69
CA GLN A 34 -2.06 10.39 -38.90
C GLN A 34 -0.88 11.17 -39.49
N LEU A 35 0.27 11.07 -38.83
CA LEU A 35 1.54 11.71 -39.21
C LEU A 35 2.12 11.16 -40.53
N SER A 36 1.87 9.89 -40.83
CA SER A 36 2.40 9.17 -42.02
C SER A 36 1.99 9.74 -43.37
N PHE A 37 0.92 10.55 -43.43
CA PHE A 37 0.48 11.21 -44.67
C PHE A 37 1.16 12.57 -44.92
N VAL A 38 1.96 13.08 -43.98
CA VAL A 38 2.60 14.40 -44.09
C VAL A 38 4.06 14.24 -44.48
N THR A 39 4.40 14.58 -45.73
CA THR A 39 5.82 14.73 -46.10
C THR A 39 6.39 16.01 -45.48
N PRO A 40 7.67 16.04 -45.04
CA PRO A 40 8.27 17.23 -44.43
C PRO A 40 8.24 18.52 -45.29
N SER A 41 8.01 18.39 -46.60
CA SER A 41 7.89 19.51 -47.54
C SER A 41 6.59 20.34 -47.42
N VAL A 42 5.60 19.86 -46.65
CA VAL A 42 4.29 20.51 -46.51
C VAL A 42 4.30 21.41 -45.28
N LEU A 43 4.56 22.72 -45.43
CA LEU A 43 4.53 23.72 -44.33
C LEU A 43 3.12 24.10 -43.84
N ASN A 44 2.13 23.26 -44.17
CA ASN A 44 0.78 23.69 -44.50
C ASN A 44 -0.28 22.76 -43.88
N TYR A 45 -0.12 22.34 -42.62
CA TYR A 45 -1.00 21.34 -42.01
C TYR A 45 -1.38 21.62 -40.56
N LEU A 46 -2.57 21.12 -40.18
CA LEU A 46 -3.04 21.03 -38.81
C LEU A 46 -3.15 19.55 -38.42
N TYR A 47 -2.58 19.20 -37.27
CA TYR A 47 -2.53 17.83 -36.74
C TYR A 47 -3.04 17.81 -35.30
N PHE A 48 -3.98 16.90 -35.05
CA PHE A 48 -4.45 16.49 -33.74
C PHE A 48 -4.27 14.98 -33.62
N SER A 49 -3.56 14.52 -32.59
CA SER A 49 -3.48 13.08 -32.28
C SER A 49 -4.82 12.56 -31.76
N SER A 50 -5.26 11.38 -32.21
CA SER A 50 -6.43 10.70 -31.64
C SER A 50 -6.20 10.15 -30.23
N LYS A 51 -4.94 10.14 -29.76
CA LYS A 51 -4.52 9.69 -28.41
C LYS A 51 -4.66 10.77 -27.34
N ASN A 52 -4.90 12.04 -27.72
CA ASN A 52 -5.15 13.14 -26.79
C ASN A 52 -6.32 12.79 -25.85
N ILE A 53 -6.26 13.23 -24.59
CA ILE A 53 -7.34 13.01 -23.61
C ILE A 53 -8.11 14.31 -23.42
N ILE A 54 -9.44 14.22 -23.49
CA ILE A 54 -10.33 15.35 -23.22
C ILE A 54 -11.38 14.88 -22.21
N SER A 55 -11.38 15.52 -21.04
CA SER A 55 -12.27 15.22 -19.91
C SER A 55 -13.30 16.35 -19.72
N GLY A 56 -14.27 16.14 -18.82
CA GLY A 56 -15.32 17.12 -18.48
C GLY A 56 -16.48 17.25 -19.48
N VAL A 57 -16.35 16.75 -20.71
CA VAL A 57 -17.38 16.85 -21.75
C VAL A 57 -18.62 16.00 -21.39
N PRO A 58 -19.84 16.57 -21.33
CA PRO A 58 -21.04 15.83 -20.95
C PRO A 58 -21.42 14.74 -21.98
N SER A 59 -21.82 13.57 -21.47
CA SER A 59 -22.17 12.41 -22.31
C SER A 59 -23.40 12.67 -23.18
N GLY A 60 -23.24 12.49 -24.50
CA GLY A 60 -24.32 12.61 -25.49
C GLY A 60 -24.44 13.97 -26.20
N THR A 61 -23.56 14.93 -25.94
CA THR A 61 -23.59 16.28 -26.56
C THR A 61 -23.23 16.30 -28.05
N GLY A 62 -22.46 15.32 -28.53
CA GLY A 62 -21.97 15.26 -29.92
C GLY A 62 -20.44 15.29 -29.99
N SER A 63 -19.90 15.65 -31.15
CA SER A 63 -18.45 15.69 -31.41
C SER A 63 -17.71 16.59 -30.41
N VAL A 64 -16.60 16.09 -29.86
CA VAL A 64 -15.68 16.86 -28.98
C VAL A 64 -15.08 18.07 -29.72
N PHE A 65 -15.03 18.01 -31.05
CA PHE A 65 -14.54 19.05 -31.94
C PHE A 65 -15.71 19.73 -32.65
N SER A 66 -15.75 21.08 -32.65
CA SER A 66 -16.71 21.91 -33.39
C SER A 66 -16.05 22.77 -34.47
N THR A 67 -16.88 23.31 -35.36
CA THR A 67 -16.50 24.37 -36.32
C THR A 67 -17.57 25.46 -36.30
N GLU A 68 -17.20 26.73 -36.39
CA GLU A 68 -18.20 27.81 -36.53
C GLU A 68 -19.01 27.62 -37.84
N SER A 69 -20.34 27.73 -37.73
CA SER A 69 -21.26 27.33 -38.81
C SER A 69 -21.01 28.08 -40.12
N GLY A 70 -20.71 27.33 -41.19
CA GLY A 70 -20.43 27.87 -42.52
C GLY A 70 -19.03 28.47 -42.72
N LYS A 71 -18.14 28.44 -41.70
CA LYS A 71 -16.75 28.93 -41.81
C LYS A 71 -15.75 27.87 -42.25
N CYS A 72 -16.13 26.59 -42.21
CA CYS A 72 -15.33 25.42 -42.62
C CYS A 72 -16.23 24.42 -43.39
N SER A 73 -15.66 23.53 -44.21
CA SER A 73 -16.44 22.49 -44.89
C SER A 73 -16.73 21.29 -43.98
N THR A 74 -17.89 20.68 -44.16
CA THR A 74 -18.35 19.50 -43.40
C THR A 74 -17.49 18.25 -43.62
N ASP A 75 -16.69 18.23 -44.69
CA ASP A 75 -15.84 17.09 -45.06
C ASP A 75 -14.50 17.08 -44.29
N LEU A 76 -14.27 18.07 -43.42
CA LEU A 76 -13.07 18.18 -42.57
C LEU A 76 -13.11 17.25 -41.34
N LEU A 77 -13.24 15.96 -41.63
CA LEU A 77 -12.85 14.78 -40.84
C LEU A 77 -13.44 14.62 -39.42
N SER A 78 -13.83 13.38 -39.12
CA SER A 78 -14.25 12.93 -37.79
C SER A 78 -13.03 12.83 -36.85
N PHE A 79 -12.70 13.93 -36.17
CA PHE A 79 -11.70 13.92 -35.10
C PHE A 79 -12.17 13.10 -33.89
N THR A 80 -11.28 12.27 -33.35
CA THR A 80 -11.50 11.56 -32.10
C THR A 80 -10.47 11.98 -31.05
N ALA A 81 -10.83 11.78 -29.79
CA ALA A 81 -9.98 11.92 -28.62
C ALA A 81 -10.45 10.89 -27.59
N VAL A 82 -9.57 10.53 -26.65
CA VAL A 82 -9.90 9.62 -25.56
C VAL A 82 -10.73 10.38 -24.53
N GLN A 83 -12.01 10.04 -24.40
CA GLN A 83 -12.89 10.57 -23.35
C GLN A 83 -12.76 9.71 -22.10
N THR A 84 -11.93 10.16 -21.16
CA THR A 84 -11.69 9.51 -19.87
C THR A 84 -11.22 10.54 -18.86
N ASP A 85 -11.45 10.28 -17.58
CA ASP A 85 -10.69 10.92 -16.52
C ASP A 85 -9.19 10.58 -16.74
N PRO A 86 -8.27 11.57 -16.80
CA PRO A 86 -6.83 11.32 -16.80
C PRO A 86 -6.32 10.73 -15.47
N LEU A 87 -7.17 10.70 -14.44
CA LEU A 87 -6.92 10.33 -13.05
C LEU A 87 -5.83 11.21 -12.44
N LEU A 88 -6.12 12.49 -12.23
CA LEU A 88 -5.20 13.37 -11.47
C LEU A 88 -5.29 13.11 -9.96
N MET A 89 -4.16 13.29 -9.28
CA MET A 89 -4.00 13.01 -7.85
C MET A 89 -4.87 13.88 -6.94
N SER A 90 -5.15 15.13 -7.32
CA SER A 90 -6.20 15.93 -6.70
C SER A 90 -7.45 15.85 -7.57
N ALA A 91 -8.56 15.38 -6.99
CA ALA A 91 -9.76 15.06 -7.75
C ALA A 91 -10.29 16.29 -8.53
N HIS A 92 -10.73 16.07 -9.78
CA HIS A 92 -11.13 17.10 -10.74
C HIS A 92 -12.26 18.01 -10.20
N ASN A 93 -11.85 19.12 -9.58
CA ASN A 93 -12.68 20.27 -9.18
C ASN A 93 -11.76 21.49 -9.05
N LEU A 94 -11.06 21.80 -10.15
CA LEU A 94 -10.13 22.94 -10.26
C LEU A 94 -10.85 24.25 -10.58
N TRP A 95 -11.73 24.23 -11.58
CA TRP A 95 -12.43 25.40 -12.10
C TRP A 95 -13.28 26.12 -11.04
N SER A 96 -14.06 25.37 -10.26
CA SER A 96 -14.89 25.90 -9.16
C SER A 96 -14.10 26.44 -7.95
N ARG A 97 -12.77 26.26 -7.92
CA ARG A 97 -11.86 26.82 -6.90
C ARG A 97 -11.00 27.98 -7.42
N PHE A 98 -11.09 28.32 -8.71
CA PHE A 98 -10.44 29.51 -9.29
C PHE A 98 -11.36 30.73 -9.36
N GLU A 99 -12.67 30.54 -9.52
CA GLU A 99 -13.64 31.64 -9.59
C GLU A 99 -14.60 31.67 -8.39
N LEU A 100 -14.30 32.52 -7.39
CA LEU A 100 -15.31 33.25 -6.57
C LEU A 100 -14.66 34.15 -5.49
N SER A 101 -14.08 35.28 -5.89
CA SER A 101 -13.86 36.48 -5.03
C SER A 101 -13.09 36.36 -3.69
N GLY A 102 -12.56 35.19 -3.32
CA GLY A 102 -11.98 34.91 -1.98
C GLY A 102 -10.50 34.50 -1.96
N GLY A 103 -9.82 34.49 -3.12
CA GLY A 103 -8.44 34.03 -3.25
C GLY A 103 -8.29 32.50 -3.21
N LEU A 104 -7.04 32.03 -3.30
CA LEU A 104 -6.71 30.62 -3.05
C LEU A 104 -6.93 30.34 -1.56
N SER A 105 -7.90 29.49 -1.22
CA SER A 105 -8.05 29.01 0.15
C SER A 105 -6.83 28.16 0.52
N ALA A 106 -6.00 28.67 1.42
CA ALA A 106 -4.71 28.07 1.84
C ALA A 106 -4.84 26.78 2.68
N THR A 107 -5.87 25.98 2.42
CA THR A 107 -6.27 24.82 3.23
C THR A 107 -5.72 23.49 2.70
N LEU A 108 -5.51 23.36 1.38
CA LEU A 108 -5.13 22.09 0.73
C LEU A 108 -4.05 22.31 -0.35
N PRO A 109 -2.98 21.50 -0.40
CA PRO A 109 -2.01 21.51 -1.50
C PRO A 109 -2.67 21.02 -2.79
N LEU A 110 -2.28 21.62 -3.93
CA LEU A 110 -2.74 21.17 -5.25
C LEU A 110 -1.94 19.95 -5.72
N ASP A 111 -2.53 19.14 -6.62
CA ASP A 111 -1.78 18.07 -7.27
C ASP A 111 -2.22 17.81 -8.73
N PRO A 112 -1.46 18.29 -9.74
CA PRO A 112 -1.74 18.09 -11.16
C PRO A 112 -1.11 16.80 -11.72
N ARG A 113 -0.57 15.90 -10.87
CA ARG A 113 0.05 14.65 -11.32
C ARG A 113 -1.00 13.63 -11.78
N PRO A 114 -0.82 12.95 -12.92
CA PRO A 114 -1.58 11.74 -13.21
C PRO A 114 -1.16 10.57 -12.29
N VAL A 115 -2.15 9.78 -11.88
CA VAL A 115 -2.05 8.63 -10.99
C VAL A 115 -1.38 7.44 -11.68
N CYS A 116 -0.78 6.57 -10.87
CA CYS A 116 -0.05 5.38 -11.29
C CYS A 116 -0.83 4.50 -12.28
N GLY A 117 -0.30 4.30 -13.50
CA GLY A 117 -0.92 3.49 -14.55
C GLY A 117 -2.18 4.10 -15.20
N GLY A 118 -2.61 5.30 -14.76
CA GLY A 118 -3.78 6.00 -15.25
C GLY A 118 -3.68 6.40 -16.73
N ALA A 119 -4.80 6.85 -17.32
CA ALA A 119 -4.93 7.02 -18.76
C ALA A 119 -3.87 7.93 -19.41
N ALA A 120 -3.29 8.87 -18.67
CA ALA A 120 -2.21 9.71 -19.16
C ALA A 120 -0.92 8.93 -19.51
N PHE A 121 -0.67 7.76 -18.90
CA PHE A 121 0.47 6.88 -19.20
C PHE A 121 0.15 5.81 -20.25
N GLN A 122 -1.11 5.68 -20.66
CA GLN A 122 -1.59 4.69 -21.64
C GLN A 122 -1.57 5.28 -23.06
N ASP A 123 -1.31 4.46 -24.08
CA ASP A 123 -1.38 4.83 -25.52
C ASP A 123 -0.74 6.18 -25.87
N VAL A 124 0.49 6.42 -25.43
CA VAL A 124 1.22 7.69 -25.69
C VAL A 124 1.72 7.73 -27.13
N GLU A 125 1.87 8.93 -27.72
CA GLU A 125 2.42 9.07 -29.07
C GLU A 125 3.95 9.07 -29.07
N ASP A 126 4.54 8.10 -29.77
CA ASP A 126 5.99 8.00 -29.97
C ASP A 126 6.45 9.04 -31.01
N VAL A 127 6.95 10.16 -30.51
CA VAL A 127 7.47 11.28 -31.31
C VAL A 127 8.74 10.87 -32.08
N ALA A 128 9.55 9.98 -31.50
CA ALA A 128 10.86 9.58 -32.04
C ALA A 128 10.74 8.56 -33.19
N ALA A 129 9.76 7.66 -33.15
CA ALA A 129 9.43 6.76 -34.25
C ALA A 129 8.65 7.45 -35.39
N SER A 130 8.22 8.71 -35.20
CA SER A 130 7.47 9.43 -36.23
C SER A 130 8.34 9.87 -37.42
N THR A 131 7.76 9.95 -38.62
CA THR A 131 8.45 10.46 -39.83
C THR A 131 8.71 11.97 -39.81
N VAL A 132 8.51 12.62 -38.65
CA VAL A 132 8.70 14.06 -38.43
C VAL A 132 9.52 14.26 -37.14
N ALA A 133 10.54 13.41 -36.94
CA ALA A 133 11.49 13.49 -35.84
C ALA A 133 12.15 14.88 -35.81
N ASP A 134 11.79 15.65 -34.79
CA ASP A 134 12.18 17.04 -34.59
C ASP A 134 12.98 17.09 -33.28
N PRO A 135 14.30 17.38 -33.32
CA PRO A 135 15.20 17.25 -32.17
C PRO A 135 14.95 18.29 -31.07
N PHE A 136 13.95 19.16 -31.22
CA PHE A 136 13.46 20.02 -30.15
C PHE A 136 12.54 19.31 -29.14
N PHE A 137 11.91 18.19 -29.51
CA PHE A 137 10.93 17.50 -28.66
C PHE A 137 11.51 16.23 -28.01
N ASP A 138 11.49 16.17 -26.68
CA ASP A 138 11.79 14.96 -25.92
C ASP A 138 10.74 13.86 -26.13
N ALA A 139 11.19 12.61 -26.14
CA ALA A 139 10.29 11.45 -26.11
C ALA A 139 9.82 11.20 -24.67
N VAL A 140 8.50 11.12 -24.47
CA VAL A 140 7.87 10.96 -23.15
C VAL A 140 6.93 9.77 -23.11
N ASN A 141 6.80 9.14 -21.93
CA ASN A 141 5.86 8.04 -21.67
C ASN A 141 4.56 8.51 -21.01
N PHE A 142 4.17 9.79 -21.18
CA PHE A 142 2.95 10.37 -20.62
C PHE A 142 2.31 11.41 -21.55
N LYS A 143 1.04 11.75 -21.26
CA LYS A 143 0.25 12.76 -21.97
C LYS A 143 0.04 14.00 -21.10
N GLY A 144 0.19 15.18 -21.71
CA GLY A 144 0.11 16.46 -21.01
C GLY A 144 1.48 16.95 -20.51
N ALA A 145 1.46 17.92 -19.59
CA ALA A 145 2.68 18.59 -19.11
C ALA A 145 3.30 17.94 -17.87
N PHE A 146 2.66 16.93 -17.27
CA PHE A 146 3.09 16.31 -16.01
C PHE A 146 3.15 14.80 -16.18
N GLY A 147 4.33 14.25 -15.92
CA GLY A 147 4.60 12.81 -15.93
C GLY A 147 5.24 12.42 -14.61
N SER A 148 6.44 11.83 -14.66
CA SER A 148 7.26 11.63 -13.47
C SER A 148 8.13 12.83 -13.07
N VAL A 149 7.78 14.03 -13.52
CA VAL A 149 8.37 15.32 -13.14
C VAL A 149 7.23 16.35 -13.16
N ASN A 150 7.28 17.34 -12.28
CA ASN A 150 6.39 18.50 -12.32
C ASN A 150 7.26 19.71 -12.15
N TRP A 151 7.55 20.31 -13.30
CA TRP A 151 8.21 21.59 -13.46
C TRP A 151 7.41 22.77 -12.84
N LEU A 152 6.55 22.52 -11.84
CA LEU A 152 5.82 23.49 -11.02
C LEU A 152 5.84 23.22 -9.49
N ASN A 153 6.11 22.03 -8.93
CA ASN A 153 6.18 21.92 -7.46
C ASN A 153 7.51 22.46 -6.96
N GLY A 154 7.51 23.75 -6.67
CA GLY A 154 8.62 24.37 -6.01
C GLY A 154 8.96 25.75 -6.55
N TRP A 155 9.01 25.92 -7.88
CA TRP A 155 9.19 27.25 -8.47
C TRP A 155 7.91 27.95 -8.94
N SER A 156 6.80 27.23 -9.12
CA SER A 156 5.54 27.91 -9.47
C SER A 156 4.96 28.71 -8.30
N PHE A 157 4.16 29.71 -8.63
CA PHE A 157 3.40 30.52 -7.68
C PHE A 157 2.44 29.69 -6.80
N VAL A 158 1.93 28.56 -7.32
CA VAL A 158 1.03 27.65 -6.57
C VAL A 158 1.77 26.98 -5.41
N ASN A 159 3.06 26.66 -5.58
CA ASN A 159 3.87 26.07 -4.51
C ASN A 159 3.99 27.00 -3.29
N THR A 160 4.01 28.31 -3.49
CA THR A 160 4.21 29.29 -2.40
C THR A 160 2.91 29.74 -1.72
N HIS A 161 1.74 29.43 -2.26
CA HIS A 161 0.42 29.88 -1.74
C HIS A 161 -0.57 28.72 -1.57
N GLY A 162 -0.06 27.53 -1.22
CA GLY A 162 -0.86 26.32 -0.98
C GLY A 162 0.00 25.04 -0.97
N GLY A 163 1.08 25.04 -1.77
CA GLY A 163 1.98 23.90 -1.91
C GLY A 163 1.48 22.85 -2.90
N PHE A 164 2.35 21.90 -3.26
CA PHE A 164 1.93 20.58 -3.73
C PHE A 164 2.46 19.52 -2.77
N VAL A 165 1.94 18.31 -2.88
CA VAL A 165 2.10 17.28 -1.82
C VAL A 165 3.51 16.69 -1.73
N SER A 166 4.34 16.80 -2.77
CA SER A 166 5.79 16.50 -2.69
C SER A 166 6.59 17.05 -3.87
N SER A 167 7.90 17.25 -3.70
CA SER A 167 8.84 17.76 -4.73
C SER A 167 9.46 16.68 -5.62
N SER A 168 9.13 15.44 -5.38
CA SER A 168 9.30 14.24 -6.20
C SER A 168 8.83 13.07 -5.35
N TYR A 169 9.01 11.89 -5.89
CA TYR A 169 8.73 10.59 -5.34
C TYR A 169 9.20 9.60 -6.44
N THR A 170 9.09 8.30 -6.21
CA THR A 170 8.90 7.34 -7.29
C THR A 170 7.58 6.65 -6.95
N CYS A 171 6.62 6.48 -7.85
CA CYS A 171 5.56 5.53 -7.61
C CYS A 171 6.11 4.17 -8.07
N PRO A 172 5.77 3.09 -7.35
CA PRO A 172 6.37 1.78 -7.52
C PRO A 172 6.65 1.44 -8.97
N THR A 173 7.87 1.03 -9.34
CA THR A 173 8.01 0.22 -10.56
C THR A 173 7.08 -1.01 -10.50
N ALA A 174 6.86 -1.71 -11.62
CA ALA A 174 6.09 -2.96 -11.60
C ALA A 174 6.66 -4.03 -10.65
N ALA A 175 7.92 -3.88 -10.20
CA ALA A 175 8.56 -4.69 -9.17
C ALA A 175 8.32 -4.18 -7.74
N GLU A 176 8.45 -2.87 -7.46
CA GLU A 176 8.17 -2.25 -6.14
C GLU A 176 6.70 -2.35 -5.67
N ALA A 177 5.85 -3.00 -6.46
CA ALA A 177 4.41 -2.92 -6.36
C ALA A 177 3.76 -4.07 -5.58
N SER A 178 4.30 -5.28 -5.73
CA SER A 178 4.04 -6.39 -4.81
C SER A 178 4.82 -6.21 -3.51
N GLU A 179 5.89 -5.39 -3.50
CA GLU A 179 6.64 -5.14 -2.29
C GLU A 179 5.82 -4.31 -1.28
N PRO A 180 5.63 -4.84 -0.06
CA PRO A 180 4.79 -4.24 0.96
C PRO A 180 5.56 -3.20 1.77
N VAL A 181 4.84 -2.15 2.17
CA VAL A 181 5.41 -1.06 2.97
C VAL A 181 4.81 -1.09 4.36
N SER A 182 5.65 -1.32 5.37
CA SER A 182 5.24 -1.11 6.75
C SER A 182 5.00 0.37 6.99
N LEU A 183 3.86 0.68 7.58
CA LEU A 183 3.55 2.01 8.10
C LEU A 183 4.11 2.20 9.53
N CYS A 184 4.89 1.24 10.05
CA CYS A 184 5.29 1.13 11.44
C CYS A 184 6.69 0.47 11.60
N PRO A 185 7.72 1.21 12.04
CA PRO A 185 9.06 0.64 12.20
C PRO A 185 9.12 -0.52 13.22
N ALA A 186 9.94 -1.53 12.92
CA ALA A 186 9.98 -2.78 13.68
C ALA A 186 10.32 -2.60 15.16
N GLY A 187 9.55 -3.28 16.01
CA GLY A 187 9.71 -3.24 17.46
C GLY A 187 9.22 -1.96 18.14
N VAL A 188 8.71 -0.97 17.39
CA VAL A 188 8.18 0.28 17.94
C VAL A 188 6.66 0.17 18.14
N PRO A 189 6.12 0.48 19.34
CA PRO A 189 4.68 0.33 19.60
C PRO A 189 3.79 1.38 18.90
N SER A 190 4.38 2.46 18.39
CA SER A 190 3.69 3.48 17.60
C SER A 190 4.66 4.27 16.71
N HIS A 191 4.20 4.70 15.54
CA HIS A 191 4.98 5.49 14.59
C HIS A 191 4.49 6.93 14.61
N ASN A 192 5.39 7.90 14.83
CA ASN A 192 5.10 9.33 14.71
C ASN A 192 5.75 9.88 13.43
N LEU A 193 4.95 10.39 12.50
CA LEU A 193 5.47 10.93 11.23
C LEU A 193 6.36 12.16 11.47
N THR A 194 7.61 12.08 11.00
CA THR A 194 8.61 13.16 11.11
C THR A 194 8.62 14.10 9.90
N THR A 195 8.16 13.60 8.75
CA THR A 195 8.00 14.31 7.47
C THR A 195 6.56 14.17 6.97
N ASP A 196 6.19 14.94 5.94
CA ASP A 196 4.98 14.66 5.18
C ASP A 196 5.20 13.38 4.35
N VAL A 197 4.19 12.52 4.26
CA VAL A 197 4.27 11.25 3.54
C VAL A 197 3.11 11.11 2.57
N THR A 198 3.28 10.30 1.52
CA THR A 198 2.19 9.96 0.60
C THR A 198 2.18 8.46 0.32
N TRP A 199 1.01 7.84 0.40
CA TRP A 199 0.78 6.42 0.15
C TRP A 199 0.08 6.24 -1.20
N MET A 200 0.63 5.41 -2.10
CA MET A 200 0.22 5.35 -3.52
C MET A 200 -0.67 4.16 -3.84
N PRO A 201 -1.61 4.29 -4.79
CA PRO A 201 -2.18 3.13 -5.43
C PRO A 201 -1.04 2.32 -6.06
N GLY A 202 -0.92 1.08 -5.61
CA GLY A 202 0.00 0.12 -6.18
C GLY A 202 1.16 -0.34 -5.32
N ARG A 203 1.18 -0.06 -4.02
CA ARG A 203 1.94 -0.86 -3.03
C ARG A 203 1.01 -1.50 -2.02
N ILE A 204 1.47 -2.55 -1.34
CA ILE A 204 0.73 -3.22 -0.25
C ILE A 204 1.09 -2.56 1.09
N TYR A 205 0.31 -1.57 1.54
CA TYR A 205 0.58 -0.92 2.83
C TYR A 205 0.09 -1.76 4.01
N VAL A 206 0.95 -1.96 5.02
CA VAL A 206 0.65 -2.74 6.23
C VAL A 206 0.81 -1.89 7.49
N MET A 207 -0.25 -1.75 8.28
CA MET A 207 -0.27 -1.03 9.55
C MET A 207 -0.24 -2.01 10.74
N THR A 208 0.90 -2.07 11.44
CA THR A 208 1.14 -3.01 12.55
C THR A 208 1.00 -2.36 13.94
N CYS A 209 0.86 -1.03 13.98
CA CYS A 209 0.93 -0.18 15.16
C CYS A 209 0.00 1.04 15.00
N GLN A 210 -0.03 1.94 15.99
CA GLN A 210 -0.71 3.23 15.86
C GLN A 210 0.19 4.23 15.11
N VAL A 211 -0.31 4.78 14.00
CA VAL A 211 0.38 5.74 13.13
C VAL A 211 -0.15 7.13 13.41
N PHE A 212 0.68 7.96 14.05
CA PHE A 212 0.37 9.33 14.43
C PHE A 212 0.85 10.32 13.38
N VAL A 213 -0.02 11.27 13.02
CA VAL A 213 0.25 12.43 12.15
C VAL A 213 0.32 13.68 13.04
N PRO A 214 1.53 14.16 13.41
CA PRO A 214 1.68 15.29 14.32
C PRO A 214 1.26 16.65 13.73
N SER A 215 1.23 17.67 14.59
CA SER A 215 0.97 19.04 14.17
C SER A 215 1.97 19.52 13.11
N GLY A 216 1.47 20.10 12.01
CA GLY A 216 2.32 20.50 10.87
C GLY A 216 2.88 19.32 10.07
N LYS A 217 2.18 18.18 10.06
CA LYS A 217 2.46 17.01 9.21
C LYS A 217 1.22 16.57 8.45
N THR A 218 1.44 15.99 7.28
CA THR A 218 0.41 15.54 6.34
C THR A 218 0.65 14.09 5.97
N VAL A 219 -0.37 13.25 6.13
CA VAL A 219 -0.48 12.00 5.40
C VAL A 219 -1.37 12.22 4.19
N ALA A 220 -0.86 11.94 2.99
CA ALA A 220 -1.66 11.93 1.78
C ALA A 220 -1.81 10.50 1.25
N ILE A 221 -2.94 10.19 0.63
CA ILE A 221 -3.29 8.85 0.19
C ILE A 221 -3.93 8.97 -1.19
N GLY A 222 -3.28 8.39 -2.19
CA GLY A 222 -3.75 8.44 -3.58
C GLY A 222 -5.03 7.62 -3.80
N ALA A 223 -5.85 8.05 -4.76
CA ALA A 223 -7.05 7.32 -5.17
C ALA A 223 -6.72 5.87 -5.56
N GLY A 224 -7.43 4.90 -4.97
CA GLY A 224 -7.22 3.46 -5.20
C GLY A 224 -6.22 2.77 -4.26
N THR A 225 -5.56 3.49 -3.34
CA THR A 225 -4.70 2.86 -2.32
C THR A 225 -5.54 1.98 -1.38
N THR A 226 -5.04 0.76 -1.11
CA THR A 226 -5.56 -0.10 -0.04
C THR A 226 -4.52 -0.23 1.07
N ILE A 227 -4.94 0.00 2.31
CA ILE A 227 -4.14 -0.11 3.53
C ILE A 227 -4.71 -1.26 4.36
N TYR A 228 -3.85 -2.21 4.73
CA TYR A 228 -4.20 -3.38 5.51
C TYR A 228 -3.67 -3.25 6.94
N SER A 229 -4.51 -3.51 7.94
CA SER A 229 -4.16 -3.49 9.36
C SER A 229 -3.99 -4.90 9.91
N THR A 230 -2.98 -5.11 10.77
CA THR A 230 -2.83 -6.36 11.52
C THR A 230 -3.86 -6.46 12.65
N PRO A 231 -4.13 -7.67 13.18
CA PRO A 231 -4.73 -7.82 14.50
C PRO A 231 -3.93 -7.09 15.59
N LYS A 232 -4.60 -6.75 16.70
CA LYS A 232 -4.00 -6.25 17.95
C LYS A 232 -2.89 -7.21 18.42
N ALA A 233 -1.70 -6.67 18.72
CA ALA A 233 -0.59 -7.47 19.24
C ALA A 233 -0.83 -7.93 20.68
N ILE A 234 -0.22 -9.03 21.11
CA ILE A 234 -0.36 -9.54 22.48
C ILE A 234 0.17 -8.51 23.49
N GLY A 235 -0.73 -7.89 24.25
CA GLY A 235 -0.41 -6.81 25.19
C GLY A 235 -0.18 -5.43 24.56
N GLY A 236 -0.39 -5.29 23.25
CA GLY A 236 -0.24 -4.03 22.51
C GLY A 236 -1.55 -3.27 22.32
N ALA A 237 -1.42 -2.05 21.79
CA ALA A 237 -2.55 -1.27 21.28
C ALA A 237 -3.07 -1.85 19.95
N ALA A 238 -4.28 -1.48 19.55
CA ALA A 238 -4.80 -1.82 18.23
C ALA A 238 -4.23 -0.87 17.16
N PRO A 239 -3.84 -1.34 15.96
CA PRO A 239 -3.39 -0.47 14.88
C PRO A 239 -4.47 0.52 14.45
N ALA A 240 -4.11 1.78 14.26
CA ALA A 240 -5.03 2.87 13.92
C ALA A 240 -4.28 4.04 13.26
N LEU A 241 -4.96 4.80 12.40
CA LEU A 241 -4.45 6.06 11.87
C LEU A 241 -4.96 7.21 12.75
N VAL A 242 -4.05 7.99 13.34
CA VAL A 242 -4.38 9.04 14.30
C VAL A 242 -3.86 10.39 13.82
N VAL A 243 -4.76 11.26 13.38
CA VAL A 243 -4.45 12.65 13.01
C VAL A 243 -4.55 13.54 14.24
N LEU A 244 -3.43 14.11 14.68
CA LEU A 244 -3.37 14.97 15.87
C LEU A 244 -3.68 16.43 15.53
N LYS A 245 -3.96 17.26 16.55
CA LYS A 245 -4.33 18.67 16.37
C LYS A 245 -3.33 19.46 15.52
N GLY A 246 -3.79 19.92 14.35
CA GLY A 246 -2.99 20.64 13.35
C GLY A 246 -2.16 19.75 12.40
N GLY A 247 -2.27 18.43 12.50
CA GLY A 247 -1.90 17.49 11.44
C GLY A 247 -3.02 17.37 10.40
N LYS A 248 -2.74 16.74 9.25
CA LYS A 248 -3.71 16.59 8.15
C LYS A 248 -3.74 15.19 7.53
N VAL A 249 -4.93 14.75 7.13
CA VAL A 249 -5.15 13.62 6.22
C VAL A 249 -5.70 14.12 4.88
N ILE A 250 -5.09 13.70 3.77
CA ILE A 250 -5.50 14.04 2.41
C ILE A 250 -5.78 12.74 1.65
N ALA A 251 -6.98 12.20 1.83
CA ALA A 251 -7.45 10.97 1.20
C ALA A 251 -8.57 11.33 0.21
N ASP A 252 -8.20 11.79 -0.99
CA ASP A 252 -9.14 12.30 -2.01
C ASP A 252 -9.34 11.26 -3.12
N GLY A 253 -10.05 10.18 -2.80
CA GLY A 253 -10.36 9.08 -3.72
C GLY A 253 -11.46 9.43 -4.74
N THR A 254 -11.79 8.48 -5.61
CA THR A 254 -12.92 8.60 -6.55
C THR A 254 -13.84 7.37 -6.50
N ALA A 255 -15.04 7.46 -7.08
CA ALA A 255 -15.95 6.31 -7.17
C ALA A 255 -15.34 5.10 -7.89
N ALA A 256 -14.45 5.33 -8.87
CA ALA A 256 -13.76 4.28 -9.63
C ALA A 256 -12.41 3.85 -9.00
N SER A 257 -11.85 4.67 -8.10
CA SER A 257 -10.61 4.40 -7.37
C SER A 257 -10.74 4.87 -5.92
N PRO A 258 -11.59 4.20 -5.11
CA PRO A 258 -11.79 4.56 -3.71
C PRO A 258 -10.60 4.11 -2.86
N ILE A 259 -10.36 4.84 -1.77
CA ILE A 259 -9.31 4.53 -0.80
C ILE A 259 -9.89 3.55 0.22
N THR A 260 -9.20 2.45 0.52
CA THR A 260 -9.75 1.38 1.37
C THR A 260 -8.82 1.06 2.53
N PHE A 261 -9.30 1.22 3.77
CA PHE A 261 -8.65 0.68 4.97
C PHE A 261 -9.39 -0.59 5.40
N THR A 262 -8.67 -1.68 5.66
CA THR A 262 -9.26 -2.99 6.00
C THR A 262 -8.32 -3.86 6.85
N ALA A 263 -8.81 -4.96 7.42
CA ALA A 263 -7.96 -6.00 8.02
C ALA A 263 -7.27 -6.86 6.94
N LEU A 264 -6.14 -7.50 7.28
CA LEU A 264 -5.40 -8.44 6.40
C LEU A 264 -6.28 -9.56 5.80
N ASN A 265 -7.20 -10.12 6.60
CA ASN A 265 -8.05 -11.25 6.23
C ASN A 265 -9.53 -10.92 6.53
N PRO A 266 -10.26 -10.28 5.60
CA PRO A 266 -11.59 -9.71 5.86
C PRO A 266 -12.77 -10.69 5.72
N GLU A 267 -12.59 -11.88 5.12
CA GLU A 267 -13.70 -12.74 4.70
C GLU A 267 -13.55 -14.20 5.17
N ARG A 268 -13.82 -14.48 6.46
CA ARG A 268 -13.94 -15.87 6.96
C ARG A 268 -14.95 -16.05 8.10
N ALA A 269 -15.75 -17.10 7.99
CA ALA A 269 -16.70 -17.51 9.02
C ALA A 269 -15.98 -18.17 10.21
N SER A 270 -16.14 -17.61 11.41
CA SER A 270 -15.81 -18.27 12.66
C SER A 270 -17.02 -18.99 13.25
N SER A 271 -16.76 -19.95 14.14
CA SER A 271 -17.77 -20.55 15.01
C SER A 271 -17.20 -20.57 16.42
N GLU A 272 -17.87 -19.87 17.34
CA GLU A 272 -17.42 -19.65 18.74
C GLU A 272 -16.22 -18.65 18.81
N THR A 273 -16.23 -17.55 19.58
CA THR A 273 -17.14 -17.10 20.66
C THR A 273 -17.37 -15.58 20.68
N VAL A 274 -18.64 -15.14 20.56
CA VAL A 274 -19.09 -13.79 20.98
C VAL A 274 -20.42 -13.94 21.71
N SER A 275 -20.50 -13.44 22.94
CA SER A 275 -21.68 -13.28 23.83
C SER A 275 -22.72 -14.43 23.92
N SER A 276 -23.04 -14.88 25.13
CA SER A 276 -23.98 -15.99 25.36
C SER A 276 -25.46 -15.60 25.21
N ASP A 277 -25.98 -15.51 23.98
CA ASP A 277 -27.40 -15.80 23.71
C ASP A 277 -27.57 -17.26 23.26
N SER A 278 -28.71 -17.86 23.61
CA SER A 278 -28.94 -19.30 23.63
C SER A 278 -29.92 -19.79 22.56
N GLN A 279 -30.33 -18.92 21.63
CA GLN A 279 -31.42 -19.19 20.68
C GLN A 279 -31.01 -19.31 19.21
N PHE A 280 -29.77 -18.97 18.84
CA PHE A 280 -29.29 -19.03 17.45
C PHE A 280 -27.94 -19.73 17.37
N ALA A 281 -27.76 -20.61 16.37
CA ALA A 281 -26.47 -21.22 16.09
C ALA A 281 -25.52 -20.16 15.50
N ALA A 282 -24.32 -20.04 16.07
CA ALA A 282 -23.36 -19.01 15.69
C ALA A 282 -22.93 -19.15 14.21
N THR A 283 -23.34 -18.18 13.40
CA THR A 283 -22.97 -18.02 11.97
C THR A 283 -22.53 -16.58 11.66
N VAL A 284 -22.22 -15.81 12.71
CA VAL A 284 -21.72 -14.44 12.59
C VAL A 284 -20.26 -14.52 12.13
N LEU A 285 -19.99 -14.13 10.89
CA LEU A 285 -18.63 -13.89 10.39
C LEU A 285 -17.94 -12.89 11.32
N GLU A 286 -16.69 -13.18 11.68
CA GLU A 286 -15.93 -12.33 12.60
C GLU A 286 -15.30 -11.12 11.88
N ASN A 287 -16.12 -10.41 11.11
CA ASN A 287 -15.71 -9.28 10.29
C ASN A 287 -15.48 -8.00 11.12
N ARG A 288 -15.68 -8.03 12.44
CA ARG A 288 -15.69 -6.84 13.31
C ARG A 288 -14.50 -6.81 14.25
N GLY A 289 -13.99 -5.61 14.56
CA GLY A 289 -13.06 -5.35 15.65
C GLY A 289 -11.61 -5.79 15.41
N LYS A 290 -11.20 -5.95 14.15
CA LYS A 290 -9.89 -6.53 13.79
C LYS A 290 -8.75 -5.52 13.86
N TRP A 291 -9.04 -4.23 13.73
CA TRP A 291 -8.13 -3.10 13.97
C TRP A 291 -8.90 -1.91 14.55
N GLY A 292 -8.22 -0.83 14.93
CA GLY A 292 -8.87 0.33 15.54
C GLY A 292 -9.81 1.06 14.58
N GLY A 293 -9.28 2.00 13.81
CA GLY A 293 -10.04 2.85 12.90
C GLY A 293 -9.23 4.06 12.47
N ILE A 294 -9.93 5.12 12.03
CA ILE A 294 -9.33 6.43 11.78
C ILE A 294 -9.80 7.42 12.85
N ILE A 295 -8.86 8.00 13.58
CA ILE A 295 -9.12 9.00 14.62
C ILE A 295 -8.61 10.36 14.11
N VAL A 296 -9.47 11.39 14.12
CA VAL A 296 -9.10 12.76 13.72
C VAL A 296 -9.37 13.73 14.85
N LEU A 297 -8.33 14.37 15.38
CA LEU A 297 -8.40 15.30 16.51
C LEU A 297 -8.20 16.75 16.02
N GLY A 298 -9.26 17.54 16.03
CA GLY A 298 -9.28 18.92 15.56
C GLY A 298 -9.27 19.99 16.67
N LEU A 299 -9.35 21.24 16.25
CA LEU A 299 -9.30 22.45 17.07
C LEU A 299 -10.67 23.13 17.25
N ALA A 300 -11.78 22.49 16.87
CA ALA A 300 -13.12 23.06 16.98
C ALA A 300 -13.71 22.93 18.41
N PRO A 301 -14.75 23.73 18.77
CA PRO A 301 -15.31 23.71 20.12
C PRO A 301 -16.01 22.41 20.49
N THR A 302 -15.81 21.96 21.73
CA THR A 302 -16.55 20.87 22.38
C THR A 302 -17.18 21.39 23.69
N SER A 303 -18.01 20.60 24.34
CA SER A 303 -18.76 20.99 25.54
C SER A 303 -18.28 20.35 26.84
N ALA A 304 -17.29 19.45 26.80
CA ALA A 304 -16.63 18.96 28.00
C ALA A 304 -15.41 19.83 28.39
N SER A 305 -14.85 19.53 29.56
CA SER A 305 -13.82 20.32 30.22
C SER A 305 -12.40 19.94 29.79
N SER A 306 -11.76 20.79 28.97
CA SER A 306 -10.35 20.66 28.57
C SER A 306 -9.36 20.58 29.75
N PRO A 307 -8.29 19.75 29.69
CA PRO A 307 -7.91 18.87 28.58
C PRO A 307 -8.81 17.64 28.44
N LEU A 308 -9.23 17.36 27.20
CA LEU A 308 -10.03 16.20 26.82
C LEU A 308 -9.14 15.20 26.12
N GLU A 309 -8.94 14.02 26.71
CA GLU A 309 -8.38 12.87 26.01
C GLU A 309 -9.50 12.17 25.24
N ILE A 310 -9.20 11.73 24.01
CA ILE A 310 -10.11 10.91 23.20
C ILE A 310 -10.03 9.46 23.71
N GLU A 311 -11.08 8.66 23.55
CA GLU A 311 -10.98 7.23 23.85
C GLU A 311 -10.12 6.46 22.83
N GLY A 312 -9.79 5.22 23.17
CA GLY A 312 -9.02 4.31 22.31
C GLY A 312 -7.52 4.58 22.23
N ILE A 313 -7.06 5.78 22.58
CA ILE A 313 -5.64 6.16 22.70
C ILE A 313 -5.39 6.96 23.98
N THR A 314 -4.17 6.90 24.52
CA THR A 314 -3.84 7.53 25.82
C THR A 314 -2.97 8.76 25.65
N GLY A 315 -3.27 9.85 26.37
CA GLY A 315 -2.41 11.04 26.43
C GLY A 315 -2.51 12.01 25.25
N TYR A 316 -3.45 11.80 24.32
CA TYR A 316 -3.67 12.66 23.16
C TYR A 316 -4.99 13.41 23.30
N THR A 317 -4.95 14.74 23.11
CA THR A 317 -6.12 15.60 23.36
C THR A 317 -6.71 16.18 22.10
N TYR A 318 -8.01 16.47 22.14
CA TYR A 318 -8.77 17.09 21.05
C TYR A 318 -9.43 18.41 21.48
N GLY A 319 -10.22 19.01 20.60
CA GLY A 319 -10.98 20.23 20.85
C GLY A 319 -10.16 21.52 20.91
N GLY A 320 -10.86 22.65 20.79
CA GLY A 320 -10.30 24.00 20.83
C GLY A 320 -11.36 25.10 20.72
N ILE A 321 -11.06 26.15 19.95
CA ILE A 321 -11.91 27.35 19.76
C ILE A 321 -12.13 27.73 18.28
N VAL A 322 -11.76 26.86 17.35
CA VAL A 322 -11.69 27.14 15.90
C VAL A 322 -12.72 26.30 15.14
N PRO A 323 -13.99 26.74 15.05
CA PRO A 323 -15.06 25.96 14.37
C PRO A 323 -14.84 25.79 12.85
N THR A 324 -13.90 26.53 12.26
CA THR A 324 -13.50 26.41 10.86
C THR A 324 -12.16 25.69 10.69
N ASP A 325 -11.74 24.87 11.67
CA ASP A 325 -10.53 24.06 11.58
C ASP A 325 -10.60 23.07 10.41
N GLY A 326 -9.44 22.78 9.82
CA GLY A 326 -9.28 22.03 8.57
C GLY A 326 -8.26 20.91 8.69
N SER A 327 -8.68 19.78 9.24
CA SER A 327 -7.89 18.55 9.41
C SER A 327 -7.66 17.79 8.09
N GLY A 328 -8.19 18.30 6.97
CA GLY A 328 -7.91 17.82 5.62
C GLY A 328 -9.14 17.37 4.83
N VAL A 329 -9.01 16.28 4.08
CA VAL A 329 -10.01 15.74 3.15
C VAL A 329 -10.10 14.23 3.28
N MET A 330 -11.32 13.71 3.37
CA MET A 330 -11.66 12.32 3.11
C MET A 330 -12.78 12.28 2.07
N ARG A 331 -12.47 11.74 0.87
CA ARG A 331 -13.47 11.42 -0.16
C ARG A 331 -13.31 10.02 -0.71
N TYR A 332 -14.43 9.34 -0.94
CA TYR A 332 -14.46 7.94 -1.40
C TYR A 332 -13.55 7.03 -0.54
N VAL A 333 -13.55 7.27 0.77
CA VAL A 333 -12.79 6.51 1.77
C VAL A 333 -13.69 5.43 2.36
N ARG A 334 -13.22 4.19 2.35
CA ARG A 334 -13.82 3.06 3.07
C ARG A 334 -12.98 2.73 4.30
N VAL A 335 -13.64 2.50 5.42
CA VAL A 335 -13.05 1.92 6.63
C VAL A 335 -13.83 0.66 6.97
N TRP A 336 -13.22 -0.49 6.76
CA TRP A 336 -13.86 -1.77 6.96
C TRP A 336 -13.15 -2.58 8.07
N HIS A 337 -13.91 -3.35 8.85
CA HIS A 337 -13.40 -4.29 9.87
C HIS A 337 -12.73 -3.64 11.10
N GLY A 338 -12.99 -2.35 11.36
CA GLY A 338 -12.52 -1.60 12.55
C GLY A 338 -13.29 -1.94 13.83
N GLY A 339 -13.13 -1.15 14.90
CA GLY A 339 -13.84 -1.34 16.17
C GLY A 339 -13.03 -2.03 17.29
N ALA A 340 -11.70 -2.10 17.19
CA ALA A 340 -10.91 -2.94 18.10
C ALA A 340 -10.91 -2.44 19.55
N ARG A 341 -11.60 -3.18 20.42
CA ARG A 341 -11.78 -2.84 21.84
C ARG A 341 -10.44 -2.77 22.58
N VAL A 342 -10.18 -1.64 23.25
CA VAL A 342 -8.91 -1.41 23.96
C VAL A 342 -9.00 -1.93 25.39
N SER A 343 -10.03 -1.50 26.11
CA SER A 343 -10.59 -2.11 27.32
C SER A 343 -12.13 -2.02 27.25
N ALA A 344 -12.86 -2.40 28.30
CA ALA A 344 -14.31 -2.17 28.34
C ALA A 344 -14.60 -0.66 28.55
N ASN A 345 -15.52 -0.10 27.76
CA ASN A 345 -15.90 1.33 27.79
C ASN A 345 -14.69 2.24 27.51
N ASN A 346 -13.93 1.86 26.48
CA ASN A 346 -12.75 2.50 25.91
C ASN A 346 -12.42 1.74 24.62
N GLU A 347 -13.14 2.08 23.56
CA GLU A 347 -13.11 1.40 22.27
C GLU A 347 -12.42 2.30 21.21
N ILE A 348 -12.40 1.91 19.93
CA ILE A 348 -11.94 2.76 18.81
C ILE A 348 -12.95 2.60 17.68
N ASN A 349 -13.58 3.69 17.29
CA ASN A 349 -14.70 3.66 16.34
C ASN A 349 -14.22 3.74 14.89
N GLY A 350 -15.11 3.49 13.92
CA GLY A 350 -14.71 3.38 12.52
C GLY A 350 -14.03 4.65 12.01
N ILE A 351 -14.74 5.78 12.09
CA ILE A 351 -14.15 7.11 11.92
C ILE A 351 -14.60 8.01 13.08
N THR A 352 -13.66 8.34 13.96
CA THR A 352 -13.86 9.19 15.14
C THR A 352 -13.44 10.63 14.84
N PHE A 353 -14.34 11.60 15.05
CA PHE A 353 -14.09 13.02 14.91
C PHE A 353 -14.05 13.72 16.28
N GLY A 354 -12.86 13.77 16.89
CA GLY A 354 -12.63 14.53 18.12
C GLY A 354 -12.53 16.03 17.84
N GLY A 355 -13.60 16.81 18.02
CA GLY A 355 -13.58 18.26 17.92
C GLY A 355 -13.13 18.79 16.55
N VAL A 356 -13.57 18.16 15.46
CA VAL A 356 -13.14 18.50 14.08
C VAL A 356 -13.96 19.65 13.51
N GLY A 357 -13.32 20.53 12.74
CA GLY A 357 -13.93 21.77 12.22
C GLY A 357 -14.56 21.65 10.83
N SER A 358 -15.43 22.60 10.51
CA SER A 358 -16.13 22.76 9.22
C SER A 358 -15.21 23.10 8.03
N GLY A 359 -13.91 23.32 8.25
CA GLY A 359 -12.91 23.41 7.19
C GLY A 359 -12.41 22.05 6.70
N THR A 360 -12.82 20.96 7.36
CA THR A 360 -12.50 19.57 6.99
C THR A 360 -13.58 19.03 6.06
N VAL A 361 -13.20 18.36 4.98
CA VAL A 361 -14.16 17.79 4.01
C VAL A 361 -14.32 16.29 4.24
N VAL A 362 -15.57 15.83 4.42
CA VAL A 362 -15.93 14.41 4.51
C VAL A 362 -17.11 14.14 3.56
N ASP A 363 -16.84 13.51 2.42
CA ASP A 363 -17.81 13.37 1.31
C ASP A 363 -17.68 12.00 0.64
N HIS A 364 -18.76 11.22 0.52
CA HIS A 364 -18.71 9.82 0.02
C HIS A 364 -17.83 8.88 0.86
N CYS A 365 -17.91 8.91 2.19
CA CYS A 365 -17.20 7.96 3.05
C CYS A 365 -18.09 6.76 3.44
N GLU A 366 -17.50 5.59 3.66
CA GLU A 366 -18.20 4.39 4.10
C GLU A 366 -17.50 3.72 5.29
N VAL A 367 -18.28 3.27 6.27
CA VAL A 367 -17.83 2.37 7.34
C VAL A 367 -18.61 1.06 7.27
N ALA A 368 -17.91 -0.08 7.29
CA ALA A 368 -18.55 -1.39 7.25
C ALA A 368 -17.91 -2.39 8.21
N PHE A 369 -18.75 -3.22 8.85
CA PHE A 369 -18.31 -4.24 9.81
C PHE A 369 -17.45 -3.67 10.95
N ASN A 370 -17.78 -2.51 11.48
CA ASN A 370 -17.14 -2.01 12.70
C ASN A 370 -17.65 -2.82 13.92
N ALA A 371 -16.82 -3.11 14.93
CA ALA A 371 -17.27 -3.75 16.19
C ALA A 371 -17.97 -2.79 17.16
N ASP A 372 -17.71 -1.50 17.02
CA ASP A 372 -18.42 -0.41 17.67
C ASP A 372 -18.93 0.54 16.59
N ASP A 373 -18.92 1.84 16.82
CA ASP A 373 -19.65 2.80 16.00
C ASP A 373 -19.13 2.96 14.58
N GLY A 374 -20.05 3.34 13.69
CA GLY A 374 -19.75 3.70 12.31
C GLY A 374 -18.95 5.00 12.23
N PHE A 375 -19.65 6.12 12.36
CA PHE A 375 -19.04 7.44 12.49
C PHE A 375 -19.45 8.06 13.83
N GLU A 376 -18.50 8.63 14.54
CA GLU A 376 -18.72 9.22 15.86
C GLU A 376 -18.17 10.64 15.91
N PHE A 377 -18.92 11.55 16.53
CA PHE A 377 -18.60 12.98 16.58
C PHE A 377 -18.55 13.50 18.02
N PHE A 378 -17.37 13.49 18.64
CA PHE A 378 -17.13 14.13 19.93
C PHE A 378 -16.98 15.65 19.76
N GLY A 379 -18.09 16.37 19.79
CA GLY A 379 -18.09 17.82 19.63
C GLY A 379 -17.66 18.28 18.24
N GLY A 380 -17.30 19.55 18.12
CA GLY A 380 -16.89 20.14 16.85
C GLY A 380 -18.04 20.48 15.90
N THR A 381 -17.69 20.66 14.63
CA THR A 381 -18.50 21.37 13.62
C THR A 381 -18.26 20.87 12.19
N VAL A 382 -17.54 19.75 12.00
CA VAL A 382 -17.31 19.14 10.69
C VAL A 382 -18.64 18.87 9.96
N ASP A 383 -18.71 19.24 8.68
CA ASP A 383 -19.88 18.98 7.84
C ASP A 383 -19.63 17.72 6.99
N VAL A 384 -20.67 16.89 6.82
CA VAL A 384 -20.53 15.55 6.20
C VAL A 384 -21.58 15.27 5.12
N LYS A 385 -21.20 14.60 4.04
CA LYS A 385 -22.13 14.27 2.95
C LYS A 385 -21.91 12.87 2.37
N TYR A 386 -22.98 12.20 1.95
CA TYR A 386 -22.93 10.85 1.35
C TYR A 386 -22.21 9.82 2.24
N LEU A 387 -22.65 9.66 3.50
CA LEU A 387 -22.05 8.69 4.42
C LEU A 387 -22.82 7.37 4.39
N SER A 388 -22.11 6.25 4.22
CA SER A 388 -22.65 4.88 4.22
C SER A 388 -22.17 4.12 5.46
N VAL A 389 -23.07 3.43 6.17
CA VAL A 389 -22.73 2.61 7.34
C VAL A 389 -23.41 1.25 7.28
N LEU A 390 -22.62 0.18 7.36
CA LEU A 390 -23.05 -1.18 7.04
C LEU A 390 -22.63 -2.19 8.12
N PHE A 391 -23.62 -2.84 8.75
CA PHE A 391 -23.44 -4.01 9.62
C PHE A 391 -22.47 -3.77 10.81
N VAL A 392 -22.56 -2.61 11.47
CA VAL A 392 -21.77 -2.25 12.67
C VAL A 392 -22.24 -2.98 13.93
N GLY A 393 -21.43 -2.96 15.00
CA GLY A 393 -21.67 -3.68 16.25
C GLY A 393 -22.51 -2.91 17.28
N ASP A 394 -22.27 -1.61 17.42
CA ASP A 394 -23.14 -0.71 18.20
C ASP A 394 -23.90 0.23 17.24
N ASP A 395 -23.60 1.53 17.17
CA ASP A 395 -24.45 2.53 16.53
C ASP A 395 -23.86 3.07 15.21
N ALA A 396 -24.74 3.35 14.24
CA ALA A 396 -24.26 3.73 12.90
C ALA A 396 -23.74 5.18 12.82
N PHE A 397 -24.35 6.11 13.57
CA PHE A 397 -23.86 7.47 13.74
C PHE A 397 -24.10 7.94 15.18
N ASP A 398 -23.05 8.18 15.96
CA ASP A 398 -23.16 8.80 17.30
C ASP A 398 -22.66 10.26 17.28
N THR A 399 -23.25 11.12 18.10
CA THR A 399 -22.80 12.50 18.31
C THR A 399 -22.94 12.90 19.79
N ASP A 400 -21.85 13.26 20.46
CA ASP A 400 -21.86 13.83 21.82
C ASP A 400 -21.00 15.12 21.89
N GLU A 401 -20.66 15.58 23.10
CA GLU A 401 -19.64 16.60 23.38
C GLU A 401 -19.89 17.95 22.67
N GLY A 402 -21.15 18.25 22.31
CA GLY A 402 -21.53 19.52 21.72
C GLY A 402 -21.45 19.59 20.19
N TYR A 403 -21.48 18.46 19.48
CA TYR A 403 -21.33 18.43 18.02
C TYR A 403 -22.43 19.22 17.30
N ARG A 404 -22.04 20.06 16.34
CA ARG A 404 -22.92 21.04 15.67
C ARG A 404 -22.80 21.05 14.14
N GLY A 405 -22.23 19.99 13.56
CA GLY A 405 -22.09 19.85 12.11
C GLY A 405 -23.41 19.56 11.38
N ARG A 406 -23.36 19.67 10.06
CA ARG A 406 -24.47 19.39 9.14
C ARG A 406 -24.23 18.09 8.38
N GLY A 407 -25.30 17.36 8.11
CA GLY A 407 -25.24 16.07 7.42
C GLY A 407 -26.29 15.94 6.33
N GLN A 408 -25.92 15.51 5.13
CA GLN A 408 -26.89 15.17 4.08
C GLN A 408 -26.54 13.87 3.33
N TYR A 409 -27.58 13.11 2.95
CA TYR A 409 -27.46 11.84 2.22
C TYR A 409 -26.76 10.78 3.08
N LEU A 410 -27.34 10.49 4.25
CA LEU A 410 -26.76 9.58 5.23
C LEU A 410 -27.51 8.23 5.20
N PHE A 411 -26.80 7.13 4.96
CA PHE A 411 -27.35 5.79 4.80
C PHE A 411 -26.81 4.83 5.86
N ALA A 412 -27.71 4.10 6.54
CA ALA A 412 -27.32 3.08 7.53
C ALA A 412 -28.12 1.78 7.37
N MET A 413 -27.43 0.64 7.49
CA MET A 413 -27.99 -0.69 7.66
C MET A 413 -27.40 -1.33 8.91
N THR A 414 -28.17 -1.46 9.99
CA THR A 414 -27.63 -1.96 11.28
C THR A 414 -27.18 -3.42 11.22
N GLY A 415 -27.78 -4.24 10.34
CA GLY A 415 -27.45 -5.66 10.21
C GLY A 415 -27.91 -6.52 11.38
N PHE A 416 -27.43 -7.76 11.43
CA PHE A 416 -27.58 -8.60 12.63
C PHE A 416 -26.66 -8.11 13.75
N GLY A 417 -27.17 -8.03 14.97
CA GLY A 417 -26.38 -7.66 16.15
C GLY A 417 -25.71 -6.29 16.06
N GLY A 418 -26.42 -5.29 15.53
CA GLY A 418 -26.13 -3.86 15.69
C GLY A 418 -27.26 -3.18 16.47
N ASN A 419 -26.99 -2.08 17.17
CA ASN A 419 -27.83 -1.53 18.24
C ASN A 419 -28.89 -0.52 17.74
N HIS A 420 -28.48 0.71 17.42
CA HIS A 420 -29.28 1.78 16.84
C HIS A 420 -28.71 2.22 15.49
N GLY A 421 -29.51 2.96 14.72
CA GLY A 421 -29.03 3.65 13.52
C GLY A 421 -28.47 5.03 13.83
N THR A 422 -28.83 5.61 14.97
CA THR A 422 -28.13 6.73 15.61
C THR A 422 -28.34 6.65 17.11
N GLU A 423 -27.33 7.01 17.89
CA GLU A 423 -27.45 7.58 19.22
C GLU A 423 -26.92 9.03 19.16
N MET A 424 -27.37 9.91 20.06
CA MET A 424 -27.13 11.36 19.95
C MET A 424 -27.35 11.99 21.31
N ASP A 425 -26.25 12.45 21.91
CA ASP A 425 -26.14 12.81 23.31
C ASP A 425 -25.60 14.24 23.45
N SER A 426 -25.54 14.76 24.68
CA SER A 426 -25.02 16.11 24.96
C SER A 426 -24.58 16.33 26.42
N MET A 427 -24.55 15.29 27.28
CA MET A 427 -24.41 15.44 28.73
C MET A 427 -22.97 15.30 29.20
N THR A 428 -22.20 16.35 29.03
CA THR A 428 -20.86 16.41 29.64
C THR A 428 -20.97 16.71 31.14
N ASN A 429 -20.14 16.06 31.96
CA ASN A 429 -20.10 16.25 33.43
C ASN A 429 -21.45 16.09 34.16
N GLY A 430 -22.38 15.28 33.63
CA GLY A 430 -23.71 15.04 34.23
C GLY A 430 -24.72 16.18 34.02
N ASN A 431 -24.47 17.11 33.10
CA ASN A 431 -25.33 18.24 32.81
C ASN A 431 -26.06 18.10 31.46
N LEU A 432 -27.35 17.76 31.49
CA LEU A 432 -28.27 17.66 30.32
C LEU A 432 -28.49 18.99 29.55
N ASN A 433 -27.68 20.02 29.85
CA ASN A 433 -27.73 21.36 29.28
C ASN A 433 -26.31 21.92 29.08
N SER A 434 -25.32 21.06 28.82
CA SER A 434 -23.95 21.50 28.53
C SER A 434 -23.90 22.35 27.26
N GLN A 435 -22.88 23.20 27.18
CA GLN A 435 -22.77 24.28 26.20
C GLN A 435 -21.35 24.28 25.62
N PRO A 436 -21.18 24.22 24.28
CA PRO A 436 -22.20 24.06 23.23
C PRO A 436 -23.12 22.83 23.41
N ARG A 437 -24.44 22.98 23.25
CA ARG A 437 -25.32 21.81 23.17
C ARG A 437 -25.04 21.08 21.85
N SER A 438 -25.03 19.75 21.87
CA SER A 438 -25.05 18.96 20.64
C SER A 438 -26.31 19.31 19.87
N HIS A 439 -26.15 19.59 18.58
CA HIS A 439 -27.23 19.99 17.70
C HIS A 439 -26.86 19.59 16.26
N PRO A 440 -26.78 18.29 15.95
CA PRO A 440 -26.60 17.81 14.58
C PRO A 440 -27.77 18.28 13.69
N ALA A 441 -27.45 18.68 12.47
CA ALA A 441 -28.43 19.08 11.47
C ALA A 441 -28.43 18.07 10.31
N PHE A 442 -29.07 16.93 10.52
CA PHE A 442 -29.07 15.81 9.57
C PHE A 442 -30.36 15.78 8.74
N TYR A 443 -30.21 15.84 7.42
CA TYR A 443 -31.32 15.84 6.46
C TYR A 443 -31.14 14.76 5.40
N SER A 444 -32.24 14.23 4.86
CA SER A 444 -32.18 13.26 3.75
C SER A 444 -31.36 12.01 4.16
N MET A 445 -31.87 11.29 5.18
CA MET A 445 -31.20 10.14 5.79
C MET A 445 -32.11 8.90 5.69
N THR A 446 -31.56 7.74 5.31
CA THR A 446 -32.28 6.45 5.34
C THR A 446 -31.60 5.50 6.31
N ILE A 447 -32.34 5.02 7.30
CA ILE A 447 -31.88 3.97 8.22
C ILE A 447 -32.76 2.73 8.03
N ILE A 448 -32.11 1.58 7.84
CA ILE A 448 -32.75 0.28 7.69
C ILE A 448 -32.35 -0.60 8.89
N GLY A 449 -33.32 -0.92 9.75
CA GLY A 449 -33.12 -1.86 10.86
C GLY A 449 -32.93 -3.31 10.40
N GLY A 450 -32.12 -4.07 11.14
CA GLY A 450 -31.57 -5.40 10.83
C GLY A 450 -32.49 -6.60 10.53
N GLY A 451 -33.75 -6.40 10.15
CA GLY A 451 -34.63 -7.50 9.77
C GLY A 451 -35.04 -8.37 10.96
N ALA A 452 -35.09 -9.70 10.80
CA ALA A 452 -35.80 -10.65 11.68
C ALA A 452 -35.57 -10.51 13.20
N SER A 453 -34.39 -10.04 13.61
CA SER A 453 -33.88 -10.01 14.99
C SER A 453 -34.65 -9.11 15.96
N GLY A 454 -34.56 -9.44 17.26
CA GLY A 454 -35.23 -8.73 18.37
C GLY A 454 -34.44 -7.53 18.90
N ARG A 455 -34.23 -6.51 18.06
CA ARG A 455 -33.60 -5.23 18.44
C ARG A 455 -34.55 -4.41 19.34
N THR A 456 -34.05 -3.86 20.45
CA THR A 456 -34.83 -3.05 21.41
C THR A 456 -34.38 -1.59 21.42
N GLY A 457 -35.28 -0.66 21.74
CA GLY A 457 -34.99 0.78 21.76
C GLY A 457 -35.31 1.48 20.43
N GLY A 458 -34.94 2.75 20.30
CA GLY A 458 -35.18 3.56 19.09
C GLY A 458 -34.29 3.10 17.93
N LEU A 459 -34.76 3.13 16.68
CA LEU A 459 -33.85 2.99 15.52
C LEU A 459 -33.09 4.29 15.27
N MET A 460 -33.70 5.42 15.63
CA MET A 460 -33.02 6.68 15.95
C MET A 460 -33.24 6.92 17.44
N ARG A 461 -32.15 7.12 18.20
CA ARG A 461 -32.15 7.47 19.62
C ARG A 461 -31.59 8.89 19.76
N LEU A 462 -32.31 9.74 20.49
CA LEU A 462 -31.95 11.13 20.76
C LEU A 462 -32.07 11.35 22.28
N ARG A 463 -31.01 11.69 22.98
CA ARG A 463 -31.04 11.65 24.44
C ARG A 463 -30.09 12.65 25.10
N GLU A 464 -30.00 12.58 26.43
CA GLU A 464 -29.04 13.33 27.24
C GLU A 464 -29.05 14.86 26.98
N GLY A 465 -30.23 15.37 26.63
CA GLY A 465 -30.46 16.77 26.28
C GLY A 465 -30.02 17.19 24.87
N THR A 466 -29.80 16.26 23.93
CA THR A 466 -29.39 16.63 22.56
C THR A 466 -30.42 17.53 21.87
N GLY A 467 -29.93 18.54 21.15
CA GLY A 467 -30.70 19.36 20.23
C GLY A 467 -30.74 18.73 18.82
N GLY A 468 -31.08 19.53 17.81
CA GLY A 468 -30.86 19.13 16.42
C GLY A 468 -31.96 19.56 15.45
N LYS A 469 -31.76 19.22 14.17
CA LYS A 469 -32.75 19.40 13.10
C LYS A 469 -32.78 18.18 12.20
N PHE A 470 -33.89 17.45 12.21
CA PHE A 470 -34.06 16.19 11.46
C PHE A 470 -35.21 16.29 10.45
N GLY A 471 -34.87 16.34 9.16
CA GLY A 471 -35.85 16.48 8.06
C GLY A 471 -35.59 15.56 6.87
N ASN A 472 -36.63 15.23 6.10
CA ASN A 472 -36.60 14.22 5.03
C ASN A 472 -36.00 12.86 5.48
N ILE A 473 -36.15 12.45 6.74
CA ILE A 473 -35.66 11.18 7.27
C ILE A 473 -36.58 10.02 6.85
N VAL A 474 -36.01 8.84 6.61
CA VAL A 474 -36.71 7.57 6.41
C VAL A 474 -36.13 6.53 7.36
N LEU A 475 -36.88 6.20 8.41
CA LEU A 475 -36.60 5.05 9.28
C LEU A 475 -37.47 3.88 8.79
N THR A 476 -36.88 2.73 8.46
CA THR A 476 -37.65 1.53 8.08
C THR A 476 -37.16 0.29 8.80
N ASN A 477 -38.08 -0.66 9.01
CA ASN A 477 -37.83 -1.95 9.67
C ASN A 477 -37.35 -1.80 11.13
N ALA A 478 -37.74 -0.70 11.78
CA ALA A 478 -37.31 -0.30 13.13
C ALA A 478 -37.76 -1.23 14.27
N ARG A 479 -38.87 -1.94 14.04
CA ARG A 479 -39.44 -3.06 14.82
C ARG A 479 -39.94 -2.75 16.23
N ASP A 480 -39.07 -2.33 17.14
CA ASP A 480 -39.50 -1.87 18.46
C ASP A 480 -39.92 -0.39 18.39
N ILE A 481 -39.02 0.53 18.73
CA ILE A 481 -39.26 1.97 18.66
C ILE A 481 -38.64 2.53 17.38
N GLY A 482 -39.35 3.44 16.70
CA GLY A 482 -38.83 4.18 15.55
C GLY A 482 -37.86 5.28 16.00
N LEU A 483 -38.41 6.34 16.58
CA LEU A 483 -37.67 7.39 17.29
C LEU A 483 -37.85 7.23 18.80
N LEU A 484 -36.76 7.05 19.56
CA LEU A 484 -36.76 7.15 21.01
C LEU A 484 -36.14 8.50 21.42
N ASN A 485 -36.83 9.25 22.28
CA ASN A 485 -36.24 10.41 22.95
C ASN A 485 -36.28 10.22 24.49
N ASN A 486 -35.11 10.10 25.14
CA ASN A 486 -34.97 9.88 26.59
C ASN A 486 -34.01 10.88 27.25
N ASP A 487 -33.94 10.87 28.57
CA ASP A 487 -33.01 11.68 29.40
C ASP A 487 -32.95 13.16 28.99
N CYS A 488 -34.15 13.73 28.87
CA CYS A 488 -34.41 15.04 28.30
C CYS A 488 -33.93 16.23 29.17
N GLY A 489 -33.35 17.25 28.52
CA GLY A 489 -32.97 18.52 29.14
C GLY A 489 -34.00 19.63 28.96
N ALA A 490 -33.53 20.88 28.98
CA ALA A 490 -34.36 22.07 28.81
C ALA A 490 -34.64 22.45 27.34
N GLU A 491 -34.26 21.61 26.38
CA GLU A 491 -34.51 21.83 24.95
C GLU A 491 -36.02 21.85 24.59
N THR A 492 -36.40 22.81 23.75
CA THR A 492 -37.74 22.94 23.21
C THR A 492 -37.93 21.95 22.07
N ARG A 493 -38.68 20.88 22.33
CA ARG A 493 -39.00 19.85 21.33
C ARG A 493 -40.12 20.34 20.42
N THR A 494 -39.93 20.31 19.10
CA THR A 494 -40.86 20.93 18.15
C THR A 494 -40.97 20.16 16.81
N SER A 495 -42.19 20.15 16.26
CA SER A 495 -42.49 19.72 14.88
C SER A 495 -42.52 20.89 13.86
N VAL A 496 -42.23 22.12 14.30
CA VAL A 496 -42.11 23.31 13.45
C VAL A 496 -40.68 23.84 13.55
N LEU A 497 -39.98 23.95 12.42
CA LEU A 497 -38.59 24.40 12.36
C LEU A 497 -38.48 25.85 12.88
N PRO A 498 -37.69 26.13 13.93
CA PRO A 498 -37.46 27.49 14.37
C PRO A 498 -36.69 28.32 13.34
N ALA A 499 -37.07 29.58 13.20
CA ALA A 499 -36.41 30.54 12.32
C ALA A 499 -34.92 30.71 12.70
N ALA A 500 -34.07 31.04 11.73
CA ALA A 500 -32.62 31.19 11.90
C ALA A 500 -32.16 32.12 13.04
N SER A 501 -33.01 33.03 13.50
CA SER A 501 -32.76 33.92 14.64
C SER A 501 -32.93 33.26 16.02
N VAL A 502 -33.43 32.03 16.10
CA VAL A 502 -33.57 31.26 17.35
C VAL A 502 -32.29 30.45 17.60
N SER A 503 -31.70 30.61 18.79
CA SER A 503 -30.47 29.90 19.14
C SER A 503 -30.64 28.38 19.12
N ILE A 504 -29.71 27.68 18.47
CA ILE A 504 -29.69 26.21 18.38
C ILE A 504 -29.61 25.53 19.76
N ASP A 505 -29.02 26.17 20.77
CA ASP A 505 -28.93 25.63 22.13
C ASP A 505 -30.28 25.44 22.85
N THR A 506 -31.37 25.92 22.24
CA THR A 506 -32.70 26.00 22.89
C THR A 506 -33.73 25.02 22.33
N TYR A 507 -33.43 24.22 21.29
CA TYR A 507 -34.43 23.34 20.67
C TYR A 507 -33.91 22.03 20.07
N LEU A 508 -34.86 21.12 19.91
CA LEU A 508 -34.74 19.88 19.15
C LEU A 508 -35.92 19.84 18.15
N TYR A 509 -35.62 19.90 16.86
CA TYR A 509 -36.61 19.85 15.78
C TYR A 509 -36.60 18.50 15.06
N PHE A 510 -37.76 17.85 15.02
CA PHE A 510 -38.00 16.64 14.22
C PHE A 510 -39.19 16.89 13.28
N SER A 511 -38.98 16.72 11.98
CA SER A 511 -40.00 17.05 10.98
C SER A 511 -41.20 16.09 10.99
N PRO A 512 -42.44 16.61 10.90
CA PRO A 512 -43.64 15.79 10.69
C PRO A 512 -43.66 15.09 9.33
N ASN A 513 -42.79 15.50 8.39
CA ASN A 513 -42.65 14.87 7.08
C ASN A 513 -41.75 13.63 7.09
N ASN A 514 -41.03 13.35 8.19
CA ASN A 514 -40.18 12.17 8.31
C ASN A 514 -41.02 10.88 8.25
N ILE A 515 -40.52 9.84 7.57
CA ILE A 515 -41.19 8.54 7.46
C ILE A 515 -40.65 7.59 8.53
N ILE A 516 -41.55 6.89 9.24
CA ILE A 516 -41.19 5.83 10.18
C ILE A 516 -42.03 4.58 9.86
N ASN A 517 -41.39 3.53 9.36
CA ASN A 517 -42.03 2.31 8.87
C ASN A 517 -41.62 1.07 9.69
N GLY A 518 -42.59 0.18 9.91
CA GLY A 518 -42.34 -1.13 10.54
C GLY A 518 -41.90 -1.07 12.01
N ALA A 519 -42.20 0.01 12.74
CA ALA A 519 -42.05 0.10 14.20
C ALA A 519 -43.34 -0.31 14.91
N ALA A 520 -43.25 -0.99 16.06
CA ALA A 520 -44.37 -1.19 16.97
C ALA A 520 -44.77 0.13 17.65
N THR A 521 -43.78 0.96 18.00
CA THR A 521 -43.96 2.30 18.57
C THR A 521 -43.23 3.33 17.70
N PRO A 522 -43.90 4.03 16.77
CA PRO A 522 -43.21 4.93 15.84
C PRO A 522 -42.40 6.04 16.52
N ILE A 523 -42.90 6.61 17.62
CA ILE A 523 -42.18 7.58 18.46
C ILE A 523 -42.45 7.24 19.93
N SER A 524 -41.40 7.19 20.76
CA SER A 524 -41.47 6.98 22.20
C SER A 524 -40.72 8.07 22.97
N PHE A 525 -41.17 8.36 24.19
CA PHE A 525 -40.57 9.35 25.09
C PHE A 525 -40.26 8.70 26.45
N GLY A 526 -38.99 8.78 26.87
CA GLY A 526 -38.46 8.20 28.10
C GLY A 526 -38.38 9.19 29.27
N THR A 527 -37.45 8.93 30.19
CA THR A 527 -37.24 9.71 31.42
C THR A 527 -37.04 11.21 31.14
N GLY A 528 -37.67 12.06 31.94
CA GLY A 528 -37.58 13.52 31.82
C GLY A 528 -38.34 14.15 30.64
N CYS A 529 -38.76 13.36 29.65
CA CYS A 529 -39.30 13.87 28.39
C CYS A 529 -40.80 14.18 28.45
N ILE A 530 -41.21 15.29 27.84
CA ILE A 530 -42.63 15.64 27.66
C ILE A 530 -43.11 15.04 26.33
N ALA A 531 -44.05 14.10 26.41
CA ALA A 531 -44.59 13.41 25.25
C ALA A 531 -45.45 14.32 24.34
N GLY A 532 -45.49 13.99 23.04
CA GLY A 532 -46.38 14.62 22.05
C GLY A 532 -45.79 15.80 21.27
N ALA A 533 -44.49 16.08 21.41
CA ALA A 533 -43.82 17.17 20.70
C ALA A 533 -43.49 16.87 19.22
N PHE A 534 -43.45 15.58 18.86
CA PHE A 534 -43.07 15.09 17.52
C PHE A 534 -44.21 14.30 16.87
N SER A 535 -44.17 14.23 15.55
CA SER A 535 -45.02 13.37 14.72
C SER A 535 -44.23 12.88 13.50
N ALA A 536 -44.73 11.86 12.81
CA ALA A 536 -44.10 11.26 11.64
C ALA A 536 -45.16 10.63 10.72
N ILE A 537 -44.82 10.43 9.46
CA ILE A 537 -45.63 9.69 8.49
C ILE A 537 -45.38 8.18 8.67
N THR A 538 -46.32 7.48 9.29
CA THR A 538 -46.25 6.01 9.47
C THR A 538 -46.77 5.30 8.21
N VAL A 539 -45.89 5.12 7.21
CA VAL A 539 -46.21 4.49 5.91
C VAL A 539 -44.98 3.79 5.35
N ASP A 540 -45.18 2.81 4.46
CA ASP A 540 -44.09 2.25 3.66
C ASP A 540 -43.47 3.34 2.77
N PRO A 541 -42.16 3.65 2.89
CA PRO A 541 -41.46 4.60 2.02
C PRO A 541 -41.49 4.24 0.53
N GLY A 542 -41.73 2.97 0.18
CA GLY A 542 -41.75 2.45 -1.18
C GLY A 542 -40.35 2.26 -1.77
N LEU A 543 -39.40 1.74 -0.97
CA LEU A 543 -38.07 1.34 -1.44
C LEU A 543 -38.19 0.11 -2.35
N THR A 544 -37.30 0.01 -3.34
CA THR A 544 -37.50 -0.86 -4.51
C THR A 544 -37.42 -2.36 -4.17
N ASN A 545 -36.45 -2.78 -3.35
CA ASN A 545 -36.39 -4.14 -2.83
C ASN A 545 -35.58 -4.20 -1.51
N VAL A 546 -36.26 -3.98 -0.39
CA VAL A 546 -35.70 -4.06 0.97
C VAL A 546 -36.51 -5.08 1.79
N PRO A 547 -36.09 -6.36 1.86
CA PRO A 547 -36.87 -7.42 2.50
C PRO A 547 -36.94 -7.25 4.03
N ALA A 548 -38.09 -7.47 4.66
CA ALA A 548 -38.26 -7.31 6.12
C ALA A 548 -37.71 -8.47 6.98
N SER A 549 -37.16 -9.51 6.34
CA SER A 549 -36.71 -10.77 6.96
C SER A 549 -35.18 -10.93 7.02
N MET A 550 -34.47 -10.70 5.92
CA MET A 550 -33.02 -10.93 5.79
C MET A 550 -32.32 -9.64 5.35
N LEU A 551 -31.72 -8.91 6.30
CA LEU A 551 -31.01 -7.63 6.06
C LEU A 551 -29.60 -7.63 6.65
N ASP A 552 -28.96 -8.79 6.54
CA ASP A 552 -27.59 -9.05 6.95
C ASP A 552 -26.76 -9.48 5.73
N TYR A 553 -25.46 -9.17 5.72
CA TYR A 553 -24.55 -9.44 4.60
C TYR A 553 -24.58 -10.91 4.15
N THR A 554 -24.79 -11.84 5.08
CA THR A 554 -24.99 -13.28 4.82
C THR A 554 -26.21 -13.56 3.93
N GLY A 555 -27.33 -12.90 4.18
CA GLY A 555 -28.63 -13.14 3.53
C GLY A 555 -28.97 -12.23 2.35
N LEU A 556 -28.24 -11.11 2.17
CA LEU A 556 -28.45 -10.19 1.06
C LEU A 556 -28.09 -10.82 -0.29
N SER A 557 -28.83 -10.44 -1.34
CA SER A 557 -28.66 -10.91 -2.73
C SER A 557 -28.47 -9.73 -3.67
N SER A 558 -27.95 -9.99 -4.88
CA SER A 558 -27.79 -9.01 -5.96
C SER A 558 -29.09 -8.30 -6.40
N THR A 559 -30.26 -8.75 -5.92
CA THR A 559 -31.55 -8.11 -6.18
C THR A 559 -31.92 -7.01 -5.17
N PHE A 560 -31.18 -6.85 -4.07
CA PHE A 560 -31.42 -5.82 -3.07
C PHE A 560 -31.30 -4.41 -3.69
N ASN A 561 -32.24 -3.53 -3.36
CA ASN A 561 -32.27 -2.18 -3.91
C ASN A 561 -32.88 -1.20 -2.89
N PRO A 562 -32.07 -0.34 -2.24
CA PRO A 562 -32.53 0.59 -1.21
C PRO A 562 -33.09 1.91 -1.79
N LEU A 563 -33.08 2.12 -3.12
CA LEU A 563 -33.60 3.35 -3.71
C LEU A 563 -35.14 3.41 -3.62
N PRO A 564 -35.72 4.60 -3.36
CA PRO A 564 -37.16 4.80 -3.38
C PRO A 564 -37.69 4.72 -4.83
N THR A 565 -38.82 4.04 -5.03
CA THR A 565 -39.51 4.06 -6.32
C THR A 565 -40.13 5.46 -6.57
N ALA A 566 -40.19 5.89 -7.83
CA ALA A 566 -40.78 7.19 -8.19
C ALA A 566 -42.23 7.39 -7.71
N THR A 567 -42.95 6.29 -7.50
CA THR A 567 -44.32 6.26 -6.94
C THR A 567 -44.37 6.09 -5.41
N GLY A 568 -43.29 5.67 -4.76
CA GLY A 568 -43.21 5.40 -3.33
C GLY A 568 -43.38 6.65 -2.46
N ALA A 569 -43.86 6.47 -1.22
CA ALA A 569 -44.20 7.59 -0.32
C ALA A 569 -43.03 8.54 -0.01
N ALA A 570 -41.78 8.05 -0.08
CA ALA A 570 -40.60 8.89 0.00
C ALA A 570 -40.54 9.92 -1.15
N CYS A 571 -40.89 9.53 -2.38
CA CYS A 571 -40.93 10.38 -3.57
C CYS A 571 -42.24 11.17 -3.75
N GLN A 572 -43.29 10.90 -2.95
CA GLN A 572 -44.53 11.69 -2.95
C GLN A 572 -44.39 13.07 -2.28
N SER A 573 -45.49 13.80 -2.10
CA SER A 573 -45.52 15.18 -1.59
C SER A 573 -45.03 15.33 -0.14
N GLY A 574 -44.89 16.59 0.31
CA GLY A 574 -44.40 16.92 1.66
C GLY A 574 -42.94 16.51 1.87
N LYS A 575 -42.01 17.13 1.15
CA LYS A 575 -40.59 17.13 1.52
C LYS A 575 -40.29 18.41 2.29
N ASP A 576 -39.35 18.33 3.21
CA ASP A 576 -38.77 19.51 3.85
C ASP A 576 -37.86 20.25 2.85
N ALA A 577 -37.96 21.57 2.83
CA ALA A 577 -36.99 22.43 2.16
C ALA A 577 -35.68 22.50 2.96
N PRO A 578 -34.55 22.91 2.35
CA PRO A 578 -33.31 23.22 3.07
C PRO A 578 -33.56 24.06 4.33
N PRO A 579 -33.08 23.63 5.52
CA PRO A 579 -33.44 24.24 6.80
C PRO A 579 -33.01 25.70 6.82
N ASN A 580 -33.98 26.61 7.01
CA ASN A 580 -33.78 28.06 6.96
C ASN A 580 -33.11 28.59 5.65
N GLY A 581 -33.11 27.81 4.57
CA GLY A 581 -32.45 28.17 3.31
C GLY A 581 -30.93 27.99 3.32
N ASP A 582 -30.37 27.21 4.24
CA ASP A 582 -28.93 26.92 4.29
C ASP A 582 -28.45 26.22 2.99
N PRO A 583 -27.49 26.81 2.24
CA PRO A 583 -27.04 26.32 0.94
C PRO A 583 -26.24 25.01 0.99
N PHE A 584 -25.84 24.51 2.16
CA PHE A 584 -25.24 23.18 2.30
C PHE A 584 -26.21 22.06 1.89
N PHE A 585 -27.50 22.25 2.17
CA PHE A 585 -28.54 21.26 1.93
C PHE A 585 -29.14 21.43 0.53
N SER A 586 -28.92 20.43 -0.31
CA SER A 586 -29.50 20.32 -1.64
C SER A 586 -30.99 20.00 -1.55
N THR A 587 -31.81 20.52 -2.48
CA THR A 587 -33.24 20.17 -2.56
C THR A 587 -33.42 18.73 -3.08
N VAL A 588 -34.39 17.99 -2.55
CA VAL A 588 -34.60 16.57 -2.87
C VAL A 588 -35.97 16.27 -3.47
N SER A 589 -35.98 15.37 -4.45
CA SER A 589 -37.20 14.83 -5.09
C SER A 589 -37.75 13.60 -4.39
N CYS A 590 -36.99 12.99 -3.47
CA CYS A 590 -37.42 11.92 -2.58
C CYS A 590 -36.85 12.13 -1.17
N LYS A 591 -37.55 11.64 -0.14
CA LYS A 591 -37.03 11.57 1.25
C LYS A 591 -36.03 10.43 1.38
N GLY A 592 -35.14 10.52 2.37
CA GLY A 592 -34.12 9.52 2.65
C GLY A 592 -32.77 9.84 2.02
N ALA A 593 -31.84 8.88 2.11
CA ALA A 593 -30.46 8.98 1.66
C ALA A 593 -30.28 9.16 0.13
N PHE A 594 -31.32 8.89 -0.66
CA PHE A 594 -31.29 8.93 -2.12
C PHE A 594 -32.23 10.06 -2.58
N GLY A 595 -31.67 11.16 -3.08
CA GLY A 595 -32.39 12.39 -3.36
C GLY A 595 -33.39 12.29 -4.53
N THR A 596 -33.29 11.24 -5.34
CA THR A 596 -34.23 10.88 -6.41
C THR A 596 -34.39 9.36 -6.49
N SER A 597 -35.37 8.88 -7.26
CA SER A 597 -35.55 7.44 -7.54
C SER A 597 -34.50 6.82 -8.47
N THR A 598 -33.47 7.57 -8.85
CA THR A 598 -32.35 7.14 -9.72
C THR A 598 -30.99 7.53 -9.15
N ASP A 599 -30.96 8.13 -7.95
CA ASP A 599 -29.75 8.65 -7.30
C ASP A 599 -29.06 7.54 -6.49
N ASN A 600 -28.27 6.71 -7.17
CA ASN A 600 -27.58 5.56 -6.58
C ASN A 600 -26.09 5.85 -6.32
N TRP A 601 -25.77 6.82 -5.46
CA TRP A 601 -24.38 7.19 -5.15
C TRP A 601 -23.54 6.04 -4.57
N LEU A 602 -24.17 5.04 -3.95
CA LEU A 602 -23.53 3.80 -3.49
C LEU A 602 -22.97 2.93 -4.63
N ALA A 603 -23.45 3.08 -5.87
CA ALA A 603 -23.21 2.15 -6.98
C ALA A 603 -21.74 1.95 -7.37
N GLY A 604 -20.93 3.00 -7.27
CA GLY A 604 -19.53 2.96 -7.72
C GLY A 604 -18.58 2.32 -6.71
N TYR A 605 -18.81 2.55 -5.40
CA TYR A 605 -17.76 2.35 -4.39
C TYR A 605 -18.19 1.64 -3.10
N SER A 606 -19.48 1.49 -2.80
CA SER A 606 -19.92 0.83 -1.55
C SER A 606 -19.54 -0.66 -1.51
N TRP A 607 -19.38 -1.21 -0.31
CA TRP A 607 -19.24 -2.66 -0.13
C TRP A 607 -20.41 -3.42 -0.77
N LEU A 608 -21.64 -2.91 -0.66
CA LEU A 608 -22.84 -3.49 -1.27
C LEU A 608 -22.71 -3.58 -2.80
N ALA A 609 -22.15 -2.56 -3.44
CA ALA A 609 -21.90 -2.57 -4.88
C ALA A 609 -20.79 -3.57 -5.25
N CYS A 610 -19.64 -3.47 -4.60
CA CYS A 610 -18.43 -4.23 -4.97
C CYS A 610 -18.50 -5.72 -4.64
N SER A 611 -19.30 -6.12 -3.64
CA SER A 611 -19.62 -7.52 -3.34
C SER A 611 -20.74 -8.11 -4.22
N GLY A 612 -21.29 -7.32 -5.17
CA GLY A 612 -22.41 -7.73 -6.02
C GLY A 612 -23.73 -7.91 -5.26
N LYS A 613 -23.88 -7.28 -4.08
CA LYS A 613 -25.01 -7.41 -3.16
C LYS A 613 -26.12 -6.36 -3.37
N MET A 614 -26.09 -5.58 -4.46
CA MET A 614 -27.15 -4.64 -4.82
C MET A 614 -27.37 -4.47 -6.33
N VAL A 615 -28.58 -4.09 -6.70
CA VAL A 615 -28.96 -3.74 -8.09
C VAL A 615 -28.28 -2.43 -8.52
N GLY A 616 -27.81 -2.39 -9.77
CA GLY A 616 -27.24 -1.18 -10.35
C GLY A 616 -25.83 -0.85 -9.85
N SER A 617 -25.12 -1.83 -9.27
CA SER A 617 -23.68 -1.72 -9.03
C SER A 617 -22.92 -1.42 -10.33
N THR A 618 -21.98 -0.49 -10.25
CA THR A 618 -20.99 -0.18 -11.30
C THR A 618 -19.56 -0.46 -10.84
N CYS A 619 -19.37 -0.91 -9.59
CA CYS A 619 -18.07 -1.35 -9.08
C CYS A 619 -17.60 -2.63 -9.76
N THR A 620 -16.30 -2.73 -10.06
CA THR A 620 -15.69 -3.89 -10.74
C THR A 620 -15.48 -5.10 -9.82
N GLY A 621 -15.49 -4.91 -8.51
CA GLY A 621 -15.33 -5.96 -7.50
C GLY A 621 -14.68 -5.43 -6.21
N ILE A 622 -14.58 -6.27 -5.19
CA ILE A 622 -13.63 -6.07 -4.08
C ILE A 622 -12.30 -6.71 -4.52
N PRO A 623 -11.16 -5.99 -4.47
CA PRO A 623 -9.85 -6.59 -4.73
C PRO A 623 -9.57 -7.76 -3.78
N THR A 624 -9.08 -8.88 -4.31
CA THR A 624 -8.65 -10.01 -3.49
C THR A 624 -7.49 -9.60 -2.59
N THR A 625 -7.53 -9.96 -1.32
CA THR A 625 -6.41 -9.74 -0.40
C THR A 625 -5.14 -10.44 -0.92
N PRO A 626 -3.95 -9.80 -0.86
CA PRO A 626 -2.68 -10.42 -1.19
C PRO A 626 -2.17 -11.33 -0.06
N PHE A 627 -2.91 -11.46 1.04
CA PHE A 627 -2.54 -12.19 2.25
C PHE A 627 -3.22 -13.56 2.35
N ALA A 628 -2.51 -14.51 2.96
CA ALA A 628 -2.99 -15.84 3.25
C ALA A 628 -4.17 -15.79 4.24
N THR A 629 -5.15 -16.68 4.04
CA THR A 629 -6.30 -16.79 4.92
C THR A 629 -5.90 -17.31 6.30
N LEU A 630 -5.80 -16.38 7.26
CA LEU A 630 -5.52 -16.70 8.67
C LEU A 630 -6.71 -17.43 9.33
N LEU A 631 -6.44 -18.12 10.43
CA LEU A 631 -7.46 -18.61 11.35
C LEU A 631 -8.16 -17.45 12.05
N ASP A 632 -9.39 -17.68 12.51
CA ASP A 632 -10.28 -16.65 13.04
C ASP A 632 -9.69 -15.97 14.29
N THR A 633 -9.07 -16.78 15.15
CA THR A 633 -8.12 -16.30 16.16
C THR A 633 -6.76 -16.06 15.50
N ALA A 634 -6.43 -14.79 15.26
CA ALA A 634 -5.12 -14.36 14.76
C ALA A 634 -4.50 -13.31 15.68
N VAL A 635 -3.21 -13.43 15.99
CA VAL A 635 -2.50 -12.53 16.92
C VAL A 635 -1.14 -12.11 16.37
N ALA A 636 -0.81 -10.82 16.51
CA ALA A 636 0.54 -10.33 16.19
C ALA A 636 1.51 -10.57 17.36
N VAL A 637 2.71 -11.05 17.03
CA VAL A 637 3.79 -11.44 17.95
C VAL A 637 5.15 -10.89 17.49
N GLY A 638 6.05 -10.66 18.44
CA GLY A 638 7.38 -10.09 18.22
C GLY A 638 7.99 -9.59 19.54
N GLY A 639 9.20 -9.03 19.50
CA GLY A 639 9.90 -8.51 20.68
C GLY A 639 10.46 -9.61 21.59
N ALA A 640 10.61 -9.31 22.89
CA ALA A 640 11.23 -10.25 23.85
C ALA A 640 10.19 -11.10 24.61
N LEU A 641 10.19 -12.40 24.37
CA LEU A 641 9.38 -13.37 25.11
C LEU A 641 10.03 -13.61 26.49
N SER A 642 9.58 -12.84 27.49
CA SER A 642 10.14 -12.83 28.85
C SER A 642 9.56 -13.91 29.79
N ALA A 643 8.59 -14.71 29.34
CA ALA A 643 7.97 -15.79 30.11
C ALA A 643 7.48 -16.90 29.16
N SER A 644 7.49 -18.15 29.63
CA SER A 644 7.17 -19.31 28.77
C SER A 644 5.74 -19.28 28.26
N ALA A 645 5.56 -19.61 26.98
CA ALA A 645 4.29 -19.51 26.27
C ALA A 645 4.01 -20.80 25.47
N SER A 646 2.72 -21.04 25.25
CA SER A 646 2.23 -22.17 24.44
C SER A 646 1.33 -21.67 23.32
N TRP A 647 1.64 -22.07 22.09
CA TRP A 647 0.91 -21.73 20.87
C TRP A 647 0.05 -22.91 20.38
N THR A 648 -1.16 -22.63 19.91
CA THR A 648 -2.16 -23.63 19.55
C THR A 648 -2.48 -23.63 18.05
N ASN A 649 -2.86 -24.81 17.53
CA ASN A 649 -3.27 -24.96 16.14
C ASN A 649 -4.67 -24.39 15.83
N THR A 650 -5.35 -23.81 16.83
CA THR A 650 -6.56 -22.99 16.68
C THR A 650 -6.25 -21.52 16.39
N THR A 651 -4.98 -21.13 16.43
CA THR A 651 -4.54 -19.73 16.34
C THR A 651 -3.50 -19.56 15.24
N SER A 652 -3.62 -18.49 14.45
CA SER A 652 -2.57 -18.04 13.53
C SER A 652 -1.68 -17.00 14.22
N TYR A 653 -0.38 -17.25 14.25
CA TYR A 653 0.60 -16.36 14.87
C TYR A 653 1.31 -15.55 13.80
N LEU A 654 1.20 -14.23 13.85
CA LEU A 654 1.77 -13.32 12.88
C LEU A 654 3.03 -12.65 13.45
N LEU A 655 4.21 -13.08 13.02
CA LEU A 655 5.49 -12.47 13.38
C LEU A 655 5.59 -11.09 12.73
N ALA A 656 5.25 -10.05 13.50
CA ALA A 656 5.29 -8.66 13.06
C ALA A 656 6.68 -8.02 13.25
N SER A 657 7.57 -8.68 13.97
CA SER A 657 9.00 -8.38 14.09
C SER A 657 9.75 -9.63 14.60
N GLN A 658 11.06 -9.52 14.80
CA GLN A 658 11.86 -10.58 15.43
C GLN A 658 11.35 -10.91 16.85
N LEU A 659 11.19 -12.21 17.14
CA LEU A 659 10.72 -12.75 18.41
C LEU A 659 11.86 -13.47 19.15
N PHE A 660 12.32 -12.89 20.26
CA PHE A 660 13.44 -13.40 21.04
C PHE A 660 12.95 -14.22 22.24
N VAL A 661 13.07 -15.55 22.16
CA VAL A 661 12.84 -16.49 23.27
C VAL A 661 14.03 -16.39 24.22
N GLN A 662 13.80 -15.82 25.41
CA GLN A 662 14.86 -15.43 26.35
C GLN A 662 15.46 -16.62 27.12
N SER A 663 16.61 -16.38 27.77
CA SER A 663 17.28 -17.40 28.59
C SER A 663 16.37 -17.85 29.76
N GLY A 664 16.19 -19.17 29.92
CA GLY A 664 15.26 -19.75 30.89
C GLY A 664 13.78 -19.76 30.46
N VAL A 665 13.46 -19.30 29.24
CA VAL A 665 12.10 -19.26 28.69
C VAL A 665 11.90 -20.35 27.64
N THR A 666 10.70 -20.94 27.60
CA THR A 666 10.31 -21.95 26.60
C THR A 666 9.14 -21.46 25.76
N LEU A 667 9.29 -21.48 24.44
CA LEU A 667 8.19 -21.37 23.48
C LEU A 667 7.75 -22.78 23.05
N THR A 668 6.53 -23.18 23.39
CA THR A 668 5.94 -24.47 22.99
C THR A 668 4.94 -24.24 21.86
N ILE A 669 4.97 -25.04 20.80
CA ILE A 669 4.10 -24.90 19.62
C ILE A 669 3.44 -26.26 19.33
N ALA A 670 2.10 -26.28 19.27
CA ALA A 670 1.32 -27.50 19.06
C ALA A 670 1.32 -27.98 17.60
N ALA A 671 1.17 -29.28 17.40
CA ALA A 671 1.05 -29.90 16.07
C ALA A 671 -0.06 -29.27 15.22
N GLY A 672 0.26 -28.91 13.96
CA GLY A 672 -0.65 -28.26 13.03
C GLY A 672 -0.74 -26.73 13.15
N THR A 673 0.05 -26.11 14.04
CA THR A 673 0.09 -24.64 14.14
C THR A 673 0.75 -24.04 12.90
N SER A 674 0.13 -22.98 12.36
CA SER A 674 0.70 -22.17 11.29
C SER A 674 1.16 -20.81 11.85
N VAL A 675 2.39 -20.45 11.52
CA VAL A 675 3.06 -19.22 11.93
C VAL A 675 3.48 -18.47 10.67
N TYR A 676 3.14 -17.19 10.61
CA TYR A 676 3.27 -16.38 9.43
C TYR A 676 4.24 -15.23 9.70
N GLY A 677 5.33 -15.14 8.94
CA GLY A 677 6.16 -13.94 8.88
C GLY A 677 5.39 -12.81 8.21
N LEU A 678 5.35 -11.61 8.80
CA LEU A 678 5.19 -10.42 7.96
C LEU A 678 6.32 -10.39 6.93
N PRO A 679 6.08 -9.78 5.75
CA PRO A 679 7.12 -9.52 4.78
C PRO A 679 8.30 -8.74 5.38
N VAL A 680 9.48 -8.85 4.77
CA VAL A 680 10.55 -7.86 5.01
C VAL A 680 10.07 -6.50 4.52
N MET A 681 10.37 -5.44 5.26
CA MET A 681 9.89 -4.08 5.02
C MET A 681 11.11 -3.14 4.91
N ASP A 682 11.06 -2.13 4.05
CA ASP A 682 12.17 -1.28 3.56
C ASP A 682 13.25 -0.81 4.59
N THR A 683 12.99 -0.83 5.90
CA THR A 683 13.93 -0.39 6.96
C THR A 683 14.06 -1.34 8.16
N ASP A 684 13.38 -2.50 8.15
CA ASP A 684 13.11 -3.28 9.35
C ASP A 684 13.88 -4.62 9.38
N PRO A 685 14.45 -5.04 10.53
CA PRO A 685 15.03 -6.37 10.68
C PRO A 685 13.98 -7.45 10.40
N ALA A 686 14.27 -8.33 9.43
CA ALA A 686 13.34 -9.33 8.93
C ALA A 686 12.72 -10.17 10.07
N PRO A 687 11.39 -10.37 10.09
CA PRO A 687 10.73 -11.16 11.13
C PRO A 687 11.27 -12.59 11.19
N ALA A 688 11.68 -13.03 12.39
CA ALA A 688 12.32 -14.31 12.63
C ALA A 688 12.02 -14.77 14.08
N ILE A 689 12.21 -16.06 14.37
CA ILE A 689 12.21 -16.55 15.77
C ILE A 689 13.64 -16.84 16.18
N VAL A 690 14.07 -16.19 17.26
CA VAL A 690 15.43 -16.29 17.81
C VAL A 690 15.37 -16.93 19.18
N VAL A 691 15.95 -18.12 19.35
CA VAL A 691 16.15 -18.77 20.64
C VAL A 691 17.54 -18.40 21.14
N VAL A 692 17.63 -17.52 22.15
CA VAL A 692 18.93 -17.09 22.69
C VAL A 692 19.53 -18.15 23.63
N LYS A 693 20.84 -18.07 23.92
CA LYS A 693 21.53 -19.05 24.79
C LYS A 693 20.78 -19.31 26.12
N GLY A 694 20.33 -20.55 26.28
CA GLY A 694 19.57 -21.04 27.43
C GLY A 694 18.04 -20.85 27.36
N GLY A 695 17.50 -20.28 26.27
CA GLY A 695 16.08 -20.38 25.93
C GLY A 695 15.78 -21.72 25.23
N SER A 696 14.50 -22.02 24.96
CA SER A 696 14.12 -23.25 24.28
C SER A 696 12.88 -23.15 23.39
N LEU A 697 12.89 -23.85 22.25
CA LEU A 697 11.76 -24.05 21.34
C LEU A 697 11.31 -25.51 21.37
N VAL A 698 10.02 -25.76 21.61
CA VAL A 698 9.41 -27.10 21.61
C VAL A 698 8.27 -27.12 20.59
N ALA A 699 8.63 -27.43 19.35
CA ALA A 699 7.72 -27.54 18.21
C ALA A 699 7.59 -29.01 17.79
N THR A 700 6.56 -29.70 18.29
CA THR A 700 6.35 -31.15 18.04
C THR A 700 5.09 -31.39 17.21
N GLY A 701 5.24 -31.39 15.90
CA GLY A 701 4.21 -31.72 14.91
C GLY A 701 4.06 -33.23 14.63
N SER A 702 3.32 -33.56 13.58
CA SER A 702 3.25 -34.91 13.01
C SER A 702 3.17 -34.87 11.48
N ALA A 703 3.37 -36.01 10.80
CA ALA A 703 3.23 -36.11 9.34
C ALA A 703 1.85 -35.69 8.80
N THR A 704 0.82 -35.66 9.64
CA THR A 704 -0.55 -35.22 9.29
C THR A 704 -0.94 -33.87 9.90
N MET A 705 -0.18 -33.37 10.86
CA MET A 705 -0.33 -32.06 11.49
C MET A 705 1.06 -31.42 11.71
N PRO A 706 1.79 -31.09 10.63
CA PRO A 706 3.10 -30.47 10.74
C PRO A 706 2.96 -29.01 11.20
N ILE A 707 3.99 -28.50 11.87
CA ILE A 707 4.09 -27.08 12.22
C ILE A 707 4.67 -26.35 11.02
N THR A 708 4.04 -25.26 10.58
CA THR A 708 4.43 -24.54 9.36
C THR A 708 4.79 -23.10 9.69
N PHE A 709 6.04 -22.72 9.42
CA PHE A 709 6.48 -21.34 9.38
C PHE A 709 6.59 -20.91 7.91
N THR A 710 5.94 -19.81 7.52
CA THR A 710 5.87 -19.33 6.13
C THR A 710 5.63 -17.82 6.06
N SER A 711 5.66 -17.19 4.90
CA SER A 711 5.18 -15.80 4.75
C SER A 711 3.66 -15.70 4.95
N VAL A 712 3.18 -14.58 5.48
CA VAL A 712 1.75 -14.19 5.49
C VAL A 712 1.20 -13.86 4.11
N LEU A 713 2.07 -13.62 3.13
CA LEU A 713 1.66 -13.44 1.75
C LEU A 713 0.93 -14.71 1.29
N ALA A 714 -0.24 -14.54 0.69
CA ALA A 714 -0.79 -15.61 -0.12
C ALA A 714 0.13 -15.80 -1.33
N GLU A 715 0.05 -16.96 -1.98
CA GLU A 715 0.72 -17.14 -3.27
C GLU A 715 0.17 -16.20 -4.36
N SER A 716 -0.83 -15.36 -4.03
CA SER A 716 -1.18 -14.12 -4.73
C SER A 716 -0.07 -13.12 -4.88
N ALA A 717 0.65 -12.82 -3.81
CA ALA A 717 1.88 -12.10 -3.98
C ALA A 717 2.93 -13.04 -4.59
N LEU A 718 3.10 -14.27 -4.07
CA LEU A 718 4.31 -15.07 -4.36
C LEU A 718 4.56 -15.49 -5.82
N VAL A 719 3.56 -15.43 -6.72
CA VAL A 719 3.75 -15.61 -8.18
C VAL A 719 3.64 -14.31 -8.98
N SER A 720 3.71 -13.15 -8.33
CA SER A 720 3.76 -11.85 -9.00
C SER A 720 4.98 -11.78 -9.93
N SER A 721 4.85 -11.09 -11.06
CA SER A 721 5.94 -10.95 -12.04
C SER A 721 6.95 -9.88 -11.64
N ALA A 722 7.15 -9.66 -10.33
CA ALA A 722 7.98 -8.63 -9.75
C ALA A 722 9.41 -9.14 -9.54
N THR A 723 10.31 -8.78 -10.45
CA THR A 723 11.75 -9.01 -10.27
C THR A 723 12.38 -7.87 -9.47
N ALA A 724 12.47 -8.05 -8.15
CA ALA A 724 13.38 -7.26 -7.31
C ALA A 724 14.81 -7.83 -7.39
N SER A 725 15.82 -6.97 -7.24
CA SER A 725 17.25 -7.35 -7.29
C SER A 725 17.93 -6.98 -5.98
N THR A 726 18.77 -7.87 -5.46
CA THR A 726 19.82 -7.54 -4.49
C THR A 726 21.17 -7.34 -5.20
N ASP A 727 22.27 -7.22 -4.45
CA ASP A 727 23.35 -6.27 -4.75
C ASP A 727 24.31 -6.65 -5.92
N SER A 728 24.89 -5.60 -6.54
CA SER A 728 26.13 -5.61 -7.33
C SER A 728 26.16 -6.22 -8.74
N ASN A 729 25.13 -5.94 -9.56
CA ASN A 729 25.11 -6.11 -11.03
C ASN A 729 24.98 -7.54 -11.60
N GLU A 730 23.91 -8.28 -11.31
CA GLU A 730 23.50 -9.35 -12.23
C GLU A 730 21.98 -9.52 -12.41
N ASN A 731 21.57 -10.42 -13.31
CA ASN A 731 20.23 -10.41 -13.91
C ASN A 731 19.24 -11.31 -13.15
N ALA A 732 18.01 -10.82 -12.99
CA ALA A 732 16.97 -11.44 -12.18
C ALA A 732 16.57 -12.87 -12.59
N ILE A 733 16.21 -13.68 -11.59
CA ILE A 733 15.55 -14.98 -11.72
C ILE A 733 14.30 -14.98 -10.84
N THR A 734 13.11 -15.05 -11.43
CA THR A 734 11.83 -15.17 -10.71
C THR A 734 11.55 -16.62 -10.36
N LEU A 735 11.52 -16.99 -9.08
CA LEU A 735 11.04 -18.29 -8.59
C LEU A 735 10.40 -18.18 -7.19
N GLY A 736 9.06 -18.22 -7.13
CA GLY A 736 8.24 -18.39 -5.92
C GLY A 736 8.69 -17.57 -4.71
N GLU A 737 8.42 -16.26 -4.73
CA GLU A 737 8.95 -15.22 -3.82
C GLU A 737 9.61 -15.74 -2.54
N ARG A 738 10.95 -15.73 -2.57
CA ARG A 738 11.85 -16.17 -1.49
C ARG A 738 12.24 -14.97 -0.61
N GLY A 739 12.84 -15.21 0.55
CA GLY A 739 13.38 -14.14 1.42
C GLY A 739 12.32 -13.24 2.03
N LYS A 740 11.05 -13.67 2.05
CA LYS A 740 9.92 -12.86 2.52
C LYS A 740 9.77 -12.85 4.04
N TRP A 741 10.58 -13.60 4.77
CA TRP A 741 10.85 -13.43 6.20
C TRP A 741 12.25 -14.00 6.51
N GLY A 742 12.73 -13.87 7.74
CA GLY A 742 14.04 -14.39 8.13
C GLY A 742 14.07 -15.91 8.17
N GLY A 743 13.86 -16.49 9.34
CA GLY A 743 13.92 -17.93 9.56
C GLY A 743 13.83 -18.30 11.04
N LEU A 744 14.37 -19.47 11.40
CA LEU A 744 14.51 -19.94 12.77
C LEU A 744 15.99 -19.93 13.18
N ILE A 745 16.35 -19.10 14.16
CA ILE A 745 17.73 -18.99 14.67
C ILE A 745 17.79 -19.60 16.07
N LEU A 746 18.58 -20.67 16.25
CA LEU A 746 18.79 -21.33 17.54
C LEU A 746 20.23 -21.12 18.02
N LEU A 747 20.41 -20.47 19.18
CA LEU A 747 21.72 -20.18 19.76
C LEU A 747 21.94 -21.04 21.02
N GLY A 748 22.90 -21.96 20.97
CA GLY A 748 23.24 -22.89 22.04
C GLY A 748 24.60 -22.64 22.69
N ASN A 749 24.91 -23.48 23.68
CA ASN A 749 26.12 -23.44 24.50
C ASN A 749 27.10 -24.59 24.18
N ALA A 750 26.96 -25.27 23.04
CA ALA A 750 27.91 -26.30 22.62
C ALA A 750 29.21 -25.68 22.06
N PRO A 751 30.33 -26.43 22.00
CA PRO A 751 31.59 -25.89 21.50
C PRO A 751 31.52 -25.52 20.02
N THR A 752 32.03 -24.35 19.69
CA THR A 752 32.47 -23.98 18.33
C THR A 752 33.98 -23.73 18.37
N ASN A 753 34.62 -23.49 17.23
CA ASN A 753 36.03 -23.08 17.16
C ASN A 753 36.23 -21.55 17.17
N MET A 754 35.14 -20.79 17.35
CA MET A 754 35.14 -19.36 17.60
C MET A 754 35.17 -18.98 19.09
N PRO A 755 35.52 -17.73 19.43
CA PRO A 755 35.27 -17.15 20.75
C PRO A 755 33.78 -17.16 21.13
N THR A 756 33.45 -17.43 22.39
CA THR A 756 32.06 -17.39 22.90
C THR A 756 31.43 -15.98 22.96
N THR A 757 32.20 -14.97 22.53
CA THR A 757 31.79 -13.58 22.31
C THR A 757 31.40 -13.27 20.86
N THR A 758 31.60 -14.20 19.92
CA THR A 758 31.18 -14.04 18.52
C THR A 758 29.65 -13.90 18.45
N GLN A 759 29.19 -12.95 17.65
CA GLN A 759 27.78 -12.75 17.37
C GLN A 759 27.39 -13.58 16.15
N ILE A 760 26.20 -14.15 16.17
CA ILE A 760 25.63 -14.81 14.98
C ILE A 760 25.33 -13.72 13.94
N GLU A 761 25.38 -14.07 12.66
CA GLU A 761 24.92 -13.19 11.59
C GLU A 761 23.38 -13.07 11.55
N GLY A 762 22.88 -12.18 10.70
CA GLY A 762 21.45 -11.92 10.52
C GLY A 762 20.77 -11.14 11.66
N ILE A 763 21.33 -11.17 12.88
CA ILE A 763 20.83 -10.43 14.04
C ILE A 763 21.96 -9.75 14.84
N THR A 764 21.75 -8.50 15.22
CA THR A 764 22.75 -7.74 16.00
C THR A 764 22.66 -8.01 17.50
N GLY A 765 23.79 -8.25 18.15
CA GLY A 765 23.95 -8.22 19.62
C GLY A 765 23.82 -9.56 20.34
N TYR A 766 23.53 -10.66 19.62
CA TYR A 766 23.31 -11.98 20.21
C TYR A 766 24.47 -12.93 19.91
N THR A 767 24.95 -13.64 20.92
CA THR A 767 26.11 -14.57 20.81
C THR A 767 25.68 -16.02 20.96
N TYR A 768 26.47 -16.93 20.39
CA TYR A 768 26.30 -18.38 20.45
C TYR A 768 27.57 -19.05 20.97
N GLY A 769 27.60 -20.38 21.02
CA GLY A 769 28.75 -21.17 21.46
C GLY A 769 29.00 -21.16 22.97
N GLY A 770 29.65 -22.23 23.44
CA GLY A 770 29.98 -22.45 24.84
C GLY A 770 30.90 -23.67 25.07
N SER A 771 30.63 -24.43 26.13
CA SER A 771 31.44 -25.57 26.57
C SER A 771 30.62 -26.83 26.91
N VAL A 772 29.38 -26.91 26.44
CA VAL A 772 28.39 -27.96 26.80
C VAL A 772 27.94 -28.72 25.55
N PRO A 773 28.65 -29.79 25.11
CA PRO A 773 28.29 -30.56 23.91
C PRO A 773 26.88 -31.18 23.93
N THR A 774 26.30 -31.35 25.11
CA THR A 774 24.95 -31.90 25.32
C THR A 774 23.92 -30.82 25.66
N ASP A 775 24.14 -29.56 25.25
CA ASP A 775 23.17 -28.49 25.44
C ASP A 775 21.86 -28.78 24.69
N GLY A 776 20.75 -28.26 25.22
CA GLY A 776 19.40 -28.58 24.74
C GLY A 776 18.57 -27.34 24.45
N SER A 777 18.63 -26.85 23.22
CA SER A 777 17.81 -25.75 22.72
C SER A 777 16.35 -26.16 22.46
N GLY A 778 16.03 -27.46 22.53
CA GLY A 778 14.66 -27.97 22.59
C GLY A 778 14.37 -29.11 21.62
N VAL A 779 13.22 -29.04 20.95
CA VAL A 779 12.69 -30.08 20.05
C VAL A 779 12.05 -29.43 18.83
N MET A 780 12.45 -29.86 17.63
CA MET A 780 11.76 -29.61 16.37
C MET A 780 11.43 -30.94 15.72
N GLN A 781 10.13 -31.22 15.56
CA GLN A 781 9.63 -32.42 14.89
C GLN A 781 8.48 -32.12 13.93
N TYR A 782 8.53 -32.63 12.69
CA TYR A 782 7.56 -32.31 11.63
C TYR A 782 7.35 -30.79 11.47
N VAL A 783 8.46 -30.07 11.32
CA VAL A 783 8.51 -28.61 11.13
C VAL A 783 8.80 -28.28 9.66
N ARG A 784 8.12 -27.27 9.12
CA ARG A 784 8.41 -26.66 7.82
C ARG A 784 8.81 -25.21 8.01
N VAL A 785 9.78 -24.74 7.23
CA VAL A 785 10.17 -23.34 7.09
C VAL A 785 10.17 -23.02 5.60
N TRP A 786 9.18 -22.27 5.12
CA TRP A 786 9.01 -21.95 3.71
C TRP A 786 9.15 -20.43 3.46
N HIS A 787 9.73 -20.02 2.34
CA HIS A 787 9.89 -18.60 1.93
C HIS A 787 10.74 -17.72 2.88
N GLY A 788 11.62 -18.33 3.68
CA GLY A 788 12.64 -17.63 4.49
C GLY A 788 13.83 -17.15 3.64
N GLY A 789 14.94 -16.79 4.29
CA GLY A 789 16.18 -16.38 3.60
C GLY A 789 16.40 -14.88 3.51
N ALA A 790 15.84 -14.08 4.43
CA ALA A 790 15.88 -12.62 4.28
C ALA A 790 17.30 -12.05 4.34
N ILE A 791 17.74 -11.48 3.21
CA ILE A 791 18.98 -10.74 3.06
C ILE A 791 18.86 -9.42 3.85
N VAL A 792 19.64 -9.26 4.92
CA VAL A 792 19.60 -8.10 5.85
C VAL A 792 20.93 -7.30 5.87
N GLY A 793 21.82 -7.60 4.93
CA GLY A 793 23.11 -6.96 4.68
C GLY A 793 23.72 -7.53 3.41
N ALA A 794 25.02 -7.37 3.20
CA ALA A 794 25.76 -8.09 2.17
C ALA A 794 26.80 -8.97 2.85
N ASN A 795 26.70 -10.29 2.74
CA ASN A 795 27.39 -11.26 3.61
C ASN A 795 26.95 -11.05 5.08
N ASN A 796 25.63 -10.90 5.27
CA ASN A 796 24.91 -10.89 6.54
C ASN A 796 23.41 -11.14 6.23
N GLU A 797 23.06 -12.40 6.02
CA GLU A 797 21.75 -12.87 5.61
C GLU A 797 21.03 -13.62 6.78
N ILE A 798 19.93 -14.34 6.54
CA ILE A 798 19.23 -15.15 7.57
C ILE A 798 18.75 -16.46 6.95
N ASN A 799 19.40 -17.53 7.35
CA ASN A 799 19.17 -18.89 6.86
C ASN A 799 17.81 -19.47 7.30
N GLY A 800 17.33 -20.50 6.61
CA GLY A 800 16.04 -21.13 6.90
C GLY A 800 15.97 -21.66 8.34
N ILE A 801 16.94 -22.50 8.72
CA ILE A 801 17.17 -22.89 10.11
C ILE A 801 18.67 -22.80 10.45
N THR A 802 19.04 -21.82 11.29
CA THR A 802 20.41 -21.59 11.76
C THR A 802 20.65 -22.27 13.11
N PHE A 803 21.71 -23.08 13.23
CA PHE A 803 22.13 -23.75 14.45
C PHE A 803 23.45 -23.18 15.00
N GLY A 804 23.39 -21.99 15.60
CA GLY A 804 24.55 -21.37 16.27
C GLY A 804 24.98 -22.13 17.53
N GLY A 805 26.01 -22.98 17.44
CA GLY A 805 26.58 -23.70 18.58
C GLY A 805 25.58 -24.57 19.35
N VAL A 806 24.64 -25.20 18.64
CA VAL A 806 23.55 -26.01 19.25
C VAL A 806 24.04 -27.40 19.65
N GLY A 807 23.63 -27.88 20.82
CA GLY A 807 24.12 -29.14 21.41
C GLY A 807 23.29 -30.38 21.09
N SER A 808 23.88 -31.55 21.35
CA SER A 808 23.29 -32.89 21.12
C SER A 808 22.18 -33.26 22.11
N GLY A 809 21.77 -32.35 23.00
CA GLY A 809 20.55 -32.46 23.80
C GLY A 809 19.31 -31.95 23.06
N THR A 810 19.51 -31.28 21.91
CA THR A 810 18.46 -30.77 21.04
C THR A 810 18.01 -31.87 20.08
N VAL A 811 16.69 -32.02 19.88
CA VAL A 811 16.12 -33.00 18.94
C VAL A 811 15.67 -32.29 17.67
N VAL A 812 16.17 -32.73 16.51
CA VAL A 812 15.73 -32.25 15.19
C VAL A 812 15.43 -33.47 14.31
N ASP A 813 14.15 -33.69 14.00
CA ASP A 813 13.68 -34.91 13.34
C ASP A 813 12.50 -34.58 12.39
N HIS A 814 12.53 -35.01 11.13
CA HIS A 814 11.49 -34.66 10.13
C HIS A 814 11.30 -33.14 9.97
N CYS A 815 12.33 -32.41 9.55
CA CYS A 815 12.22 -30.97 9.29
C CYS A 815 12.41 -30.66 7.80
N GLU A 816 11.75 -29.62 7.29
CA GLU A 816 11.87 -29.18 5.90
C GLU A 816 12.09 -27.68 5.78
N VAL A 817 12.97 -27.28 4.86
CA VAL A 817 13.17 -25.90 4.41
C VAL A 817 12.90 -25.84 2.91
N ALA A 818 12.12 -24.85 2.46
CA ALA A 818 11.83 -24.68 1.03
C ALA A 818 11.72 -23.20 0.60
N PHE A 819 12.11 -22.90 -0.64
CA PHE A 819 12.07 -21.55 -1.21
C PHE A 819 12.83 -20.52 -0.37
N ASN A 820 13.93 -20.95 0.25
CA ASN A 820 14.80 -20.05 0.98
C ASN A 820 15.61 -19.19 -0.01
N ALA A 821 15.72 -17.89 0.25
CA ALA A 821 16.55 -16.96 -0.54
C ALA A 821 18.05 -17.06 -0.20
N ASP A 822 18.39 -17.93 0.75
CA ASP A 822 19.69 -18.14 1.36
C ASP A 822 19.79 -19.64 1.78
N ASP A 823 20.71 -20.01 2.68
CA ASP A 823 20.96 -21.40 3.06
C ASP A 823 19.75 -22.15 3.66
N GLY A 824 19.72 -23.46 3.44
CA GLY A 824 18.67 -24.36 3.92
C GLY A 824 18.76 -24.60 5.42
N PHE A 825 19.80 -25.31 5.85
CA PHE A 825 20.08 -25.63 7.25
C PHE A 825 21.57 -25.43 7.52
N GLU A 826 21.89 -24.43 8.31
CA GLU A 826 23.28 -24.06 8.57
C GLU A 826 23.71 -24.38 10.01
N PHE A 827 24.93 -24.88 10.17
CA PHE A 827 25.48 -25.29 11.46
C PHE A 827 26.80 -24.55 11.78
N PHE A 828 26.71 -23.36 12.40
CA PHE A 828 27.86 -22.66 13.00
C PHE A 828 28.35 -23.39 14.26
N GLY A 829 29.17 -24.41 14.07
CA GLY A 829 29.73 -25.19 15.15
C GLY A 829 28.70 -26.03 15.92
N GLY A 830 29.08 -26.49 17.12
CA GLY A 830 28.21 -27.29 17.97
C GLY A 830 28.17 -28.77 17.61
N THR A 831 27.15 -29.46 18.12
CA THR A 831 27.09 -30.93 18.21
C THR A 831 25.67 -31.50 18.09
N VAL A 832 24.71 -30.71 17.61
CA VAL A 832 23.33 -31.16 17.36
C VAL A 832 23.28 -32.34 16.39
N ASP A 833 22.47 -33.34 16.72
CA ASP A 833 22.21 -34.51 15.88
C ASP A 833 20.86 -34.34 15.14
N VAL A 834 20.81 -34.68 13.85
CA VAL A 834 19.66 -34.39 12.98
C VAL A 834 19.19 -35.59 12.17
N LYS A 835 17.87 -35.74 11.97
CA LYS A 835 17.29 -36.78 11.11
C LYS A 835 16.16 -36.30 10.21
N TYR A 836 16.01 -36.94 9.05
CA TYR A 836 14.93 -36.70 8.09
C TYR A 836 14.81 -35.21 7.74
N LEU A 837 15.88 -34.62 7.19
CA LEU A 837 15.90 -33.22 6.76
C LEU A 837 15.68 -33.09 5.25
N SER A 838 14.80 -32.18 4.83
CA SER A 838 14.45 -31.91 3.43
C SER A 838 14.77 -30.44 3.09
N ALA A 839 15.57 -30.19 2.06
CA ALA A 839 15.93 -28.86 1.59
C ALA A 839 15.58 -28.68 0.10
N LEU A 840 14.62 -27.80 -0.21
CA LEU A 840 13.99 -27.71 -1.52
C LEU A 840 14.08 -26.30 -2.12
N PHE A 841 14.79 -26.16 -3.24
CA PHE A 841 14.84 -24.90 -4.01
C PHE A 841 15.31 -23.71 -3.15
N VAL A 842 16.44 -23.88 -2.46
CA VAL A 842 17.23 -22.81 -1.83
C VAL A 842 18.04 -22.02 -2.88
N ILE A 843 18.63 -20.87 -2.53
CA ILE A 843 19.54 -20.11 -3.42
C ILE A 843 20.99 -20.51 -3.21
N ASP A 844 21.51 -20.41 -1.98
CA ASP A 844 22.91 -20.81 -1.74
C ASP A 844 22.98 -22.33 -1.52
N ASP A 845 23.24 -22.80 -0.30
CA ASP A 845 23.43 -24.21 -0.03
C ASP A 845 22.27 -24.89 0.71
N ALA A 846 22.17 -26.20 0.52
CA ALA A 846 21.06 -26.97 1.09
C ALA A 846 21.34 -27.46 2.52
N PHE A 847 22.62 -27.57 2.87
CA PHE A 847 23.15 -27.83 4.21
C PHE A 847 24.60 -27.29 4.28
N ASP A 848 24.86 -26.17 4.96
CA ASP A 848 26.24 -25.74 5.29
C ASP A 848 26.63 -26.08 6.75
N THR A 849 27.91 -26.37 7.00
CA THR A 849 28.47 -26.53 8.35
C THR A 849 29.86 -25.90 8.44
N ASP A 850 30.03 -24.90 9.30
CA ASP A 850 31.35 -24.30 9.62
C ASP A 850 31.62 -24.32 11.15
N GLU A 851 32.61 -23.54 11.61
CA GLU A 851 32.98 -23.23 12.98
C GLU A 851 33.15 -24.43 13.91
N GLY A 852 33.51 -25.59 13.36
CA GLY A 852 33.82 -26.77 14.15
C GLY A 852 32.63 -27.66 14.46
N TYR A 853 31.59 -27.70 13.62
CA TYR A 853 30.42 -28.55 13.83
C TYR A 853 30.79 -30.05 13.84
N GLN A 854 30.40 -30.79 14.89
CA GLN A 854 30.76 -32.22 15.05
C GLN A 854 29.53 -33.14 15.23
N GLY A 855 28.36 -32.70 14.78
CA GLY A 855 27.11 -33.47 14.87
C GLY A 855 26.96 -34.61 13.85
N ARG A 856 25.87 -35.38 13.99
CA ARG A 856 25.55 -36.53 13.13
C ARG A 856 24.24 -36.31 12.38
N GLY A 857 24.21 -36.74 11.12
CA GLY A 857 23.04 -36.59 10.25
C GLY A 857 22.65 -37.91 9.59
N GLN A 858 21.36 -38.27 9.60
CA GLN A 858 20.86 -39.40 8.81
C GLN A 858 19.53 -39.11 8.11
N TYR A 859 19.39 -39.58 6.86
CA TYR A 859 18.22 -39.36 6.00
C TYR A 859 18.09 -37.87 5.62
N LEU A 860 19.04 -37.40 4.80
CA LEU A 860 19.13 -35.99 4.39
C LEU A 860 18.85 -35.88 2.88
N PHE A 861 17.82 -35.12 2.51
CA PHE A 861 17.35 -34.96 1.13
C PHE A 861 17.48 -33.51 0.67
N ALA A 862 18.03 -33.29 -0.53
CA ALA A 862 18.09 -31.96 -1.13
C ALA A 862 17.75 -31.97 -2.63
N MET A 863 17.07 -30.89 -3.06
CA MET A 863 16.84 -30.56 -4.46
C MET A 863 17.31 -29.12 -4.72
N THR A 864 18.49 -28.97 -5.31
CA THR A 864 19.01 -27.65 -5.71
C THR A 864 18.15 -27.11 -6.87
N GLY A 865 17.59 -25.92 -6.71
CA GLY A 865 16.79 -25.28 -7.76
C GLY A 865 17.65 -24.64 -8.85
N PHE A 866 17.01 -24.04 -9.86
CA PHE A 866 17.67 -22.99 -10.65
C PHE A 866 17.96 -21.79 -9.75
N GLY A 867 19.16 -21.23 -9.89
CA GLY A 867 19.77 -20.30 -8.91
C GLY A 867 20.49 -20.97 -7.74
N GLY A 868 20.33 -22.29 -7.53
CA GLY A 868 20.96 -23.05 -6.43
C GLY A 868 22.47 -23.25 -6.60
N ASN A 869 23.27 -23.00 -5.56
CA ASN A 869 24.74 -23.08 -5.59
C ASN A 869 25.26 -24.54 -5.50
N HIS A 870 25.28 -25.12 -4.30
CA HIS A 870 25.57 -26.54 -4.08
C HIS A 870 24.42 -27.22 -3.30
N GLY A 871 24.58 -28.51 -3.00
CA GLY A 871 23.68 -29.25 -2.11
C GLY A 871 24.28 -29.53 -0.73
N THR A 872 25.55 -29.18 -0.54
CA THR A 872 26.23 -28.99 0.74
C THR A 872 27.47 -28.12 0.50
N GLU A 873 27.67 -27.11 1.33
CA GLU A 873 28.96 -26.52 1.65
C GLU A 873 29.40 -27.10 3.02
N MET A 874 30.70 -27.19 3.30
CA MET A 874 31.21 -27.88 4.49
C MET A 874 32.60 -27.32 4.78
N ASP A 875 32.68 -26.42 5.74
CA ASP A 875 33.82 -25.55 6.01
C ASP A 875 34.42 -25.80 7.40
N SER A 876 35.56 -25.18 7.72
CA SER A 876 36.15 -25.28 9.07
C SER A 876 37.15 -24.14 9.43
N MET A 877 37.35 -23.13 8.57
CA MET A 877 38.43 -22.15 8.73
C MET A 877 37.95 -20.88 9.41
N THR A 878 38.29 -20.75 10.68
CA THR A 878 38.15 -19.48 11.39
C THR A 878 39.50 -18.77 11.54
N ASN A 879 39.49 -17.44 11.48
CA ASN A 879 40.69 -16.60 11.57
C ASN A 879 41.79 -16.97 10.55
N SER A 880 41.39 -17.35 9.33
CA SER A 880 42.27 -17.80 8.23
C SER A 880 43.11 -19.06 8.54
N ASN A 881 42.69 -19.90 9.50
CA ASN A 881 43.36 -21.13 9.88
C ASN A 881 42.59 -22.38 9.44
N LEU A 882 43.04 -23.04 8.36
CA LEU A 882 42.53 -24.33 7.81
C LEU A 882 42.64 -25.53 8.78
N ASN A 883 42.94 -25.27 10.06
CA ASN A 883 43.20 -26.23 11.12
C ASN A 883 42.68 -25.73 12.48
N SER A 884 41.61 -24.92 12.48
CA SER A 884 40.92 -24.53 13.72
C SER A 884 40.35 -25.74 14.44
N LEU A 885 40.24 -25.65 15.77
CA LEU A 885 39.84 -26.76 16.65
C LEU A 885 38.74 -26.29 17.61
N PRO A 886 37.60 -27.02 17.74
CA PRO A 886 37.20 -28.22 16.98
C PRO A 886 37.24 -28.02 15.47
N ARG A 887 37.71 -29.04 14.73
CA ARG A 887 37.60 -29.06 13.27
C ARG A 887 36.19 -29.46 12.93
N SER A 888 35.54 -28.84 11.95
CA SER A 888 34.24 -29.32 11.49
C SER A 888 34.40 -30.75 11.02
N HIS A 889 33.51 -31.61 11.48
CA HIS A 889 33.56 -33.04 11.23
C HIS A 889 32.13 -33.60 11.24
N PRO A 890 31.26 -33.14 10.32
CA PRO A 890 29.93 -33.69 10.14
C PRO A 890 29.99 -35.19 9.82
N ALA A 891 29.11 -35.97 10.44
CA ALA A 891 28.98 -37.40 10.20
C ALA A 891 27.64 -37.68 9.51
N PHE A 892 27.60 -37.41 8.21
CA PHE A 892 26.38 -37.47 7.39
C PHE A 892 26.29 -38.78 6.60
N TYR A 893 25.25 -39.56 6.88
CA TYR A 893 25.02 -40.86 6.27
C TYR A 893 23.64 -40.95 5.64
N SER A 894 23.48 -41.73 4.57
CA SER A 894 22.17 -41.97 3.94
C SER A 894 21.55 -40.64 3.45
N MET A 895 22.22 -40.02 2.48
CA MET A 895 21.89 -38.68 1.95
C MET A 895 21.65 -38.75 0.44
N THR A 896 20.61 -38.08 -0.08
CA THR A 896 20.33 -37.97 -1.52
C THR A 896 20.26 -36.50 -1.93
N ILE A 897 21.05 -36.10 -2.91
CA ILE A 897 21.04 -34.75 -3.49
C ILE A 897 20.75 -34.85 -4.99
N ILE A 898 19.78 -34.07 -5.47
CA ILE A 898 19.40 -33.98 -6.89
C ILE A 898 19.74 -32.58 -7.41
N GLY A 899 20.69 -32.53 -8.37
CA GLY A 899 21.15 -31.31 -9.02
C GLY A 899 20.14 -30.65 -9.98
N GLY A 900 20.23 -29.32 -10.09
CA GLY A 900 19.36 -28.39 -10.83
C GLY A 900 19.43 -28.44 -12.36
N GLY A 901 19.32 -29.64 -12.94
CA GLY A 901 18.97 -29.79 -14.36
C GLY A 901 20.12 -29.54 -15.34
N ALA A 902 19.94 -28.61 -16.28
CA ALA A 902 20.73 -28.56 -17.53
C ALA A 902 21.50 -27.26 -17.79
N SER A 903 21.44 -26.28 -16.87
CA SER A 903 22.06 -24.95 -17.05
C SER A 903 23.11 -24.65 -15.98
N GLY A 904 24.30 -24.24 -16.42
CA GLY A 904 25.16 -23.29 -15.71
C GLY A 904 25.93 -23.74 -14.47
N ARG A 905 25.36 -24.57 -13.59
CA ARG A 905 25.91 -24.81 -12.23
C ARG A 905 27.36 -25.34 -12.27
N THR A 906 28.29 -24.51 -11.78
CA THR A 906 29.72 -24.81 -11.63
C THR A 906 30.04 -25.26 -10.21
N GLY A 907 31.07 -26.08 -10.03
CA GLY A 907 31.51 -26.54 -8.71
C GLY A 907 30.90 -27.87 -8.27
N GLY A 908 31.19 -28.29 -7.03
CA GLY A 908 30.73 -29.58 -6.47
C GLY A 908 29.23 -29.58 -6.21
N LEU A 909 28.52 -30.69 -6.43
CA LEU A 909 27.14 -30.83 -5.90
C LEU A 909 27.18 -31.10 -4.38
N MET A 910 28.27 -31.71 -3.93
CA MET A 910 28.77 -31.63 -2.55
C MET A 910 30.12 -30.93 -2.62
N ARG A 911 30.27 -29.82 -1.89
CA ARG A 911 31.54 -29.12 -1.69
C ARG A 911 32.03 -29.38 -0.26
N LEU A 912 33.32 -29.67 -0.14
CA LEU A 912 34.05 -29.83 1.11
C LEU A 912 35.25 -28.91 1.04
N ARG A 913 35.42 -27.94 1.93
CA ARG A 913 36.50 -26.96 1.80
C ARG A 913 37.11 -26.59 3.14
N GLU A 914 38.10 -25.71 3.07
CA GLU A 914 38.67 -25.00 4.23
C GLU A 914 39.20 -25.91 5.36
N GLY A 915 39.64 -27.10 4.98
CA GLY A 915 40.14 -28.14 5.87
C GLY A 915 39.06 -28.91 6.63
N THR A 916 37.80 -28.94 6.17
CA THR A 916 36.75 -29.73 6.82
C THR A 916 37.11 -31.22 6.95
N GLY A 917 36.75 -31.80 8.09
CA GLY A 917 36.79 -33.24 8.35
C GLY A 917 35.45 -33.90 7.96
N GLY A 918 35.23 -35.13 8.43
CA GLY A 918 33.88 -35.73 8.40
C GLY A 918 33.85 -37.22 8.12
N LYS A 919 32.64 -37.77 8.12
CA LYS A 919 32.35 -39.15 7.69
C LYS A 919 31.13 -39.15 6.76
N PHE A 920 31.36 -39.46 5.48
CA PHE A 920 30.35 -39.40 4.43
C PHE A 920 30.11 -40.79 3.82
N GLY A 921 28.96 -41.41 4.11
CA GLY A 921 28.65 -42.81 3.74
C GLY A 921 27.20 -43.05 3.29
N ASN A 922 26.98 -44.09 2.47
CA ASN A 922 25.69 -44.35 1.81
C ASN A 922 25.08 -43.13 1.08
N ILE A 923 25.88 -42.23 0.51
CA ILE A 923 25.42 -41.02 -0.19
C ILE A 923 25.06 -41.31 -1.65
N VAL A 924 24.07 -40.59 -2.19
CA VAL A 924 23.68 -40.56 -3.60
C VAL A 924 23.65 -39.11 -4.08
N LEU A 925 24.64 -38.72 -4.88
CA LEU A 925 24.63 -37.47 -5.65
C LEU A 925 24.16 -37.79 -7.07
N THR A 926 23.16 -37.08 -7.60
CA THR A 926 22.66 -37.27 -8.97
C THR A 926 22.32 -35.94 -9.64
N ASN A 927 22.24 -35.91 -10.98
CA ASN A 927 22.17 -34.69 -11.80
C ASN A 927 23.30 -33.67 -11.51
N ALA A 928 24.47 -34.09 -11.04
CA ALA A 928 25.52 -33.18 -10.54
C ALA A 928 26.16 -32.22 -11.58
N ARG A 929 26.08 -32.60 -12.86
CA ARG A 929 26.55 -31.86 -14.06
C ARG A 929 28.04 -31.56 -14.15
N ASP A 930 28.55 -30.64 -13.37
CA ASP A 930 29.97 -30.27 -13.40
C ASP A 930 30.77 -31.22 -12.49
N VAL A 931 31.04 -30.81 -11.25
CA VAL A 931 31.71 -31.65 -10.26
C VAL A 931 30.69 -32.35 -9.36
N GLY A 932 30.91 -33.63 -9.08
CA GLY A 932 30.12 -34.38 -8.09
C GLY A 932 30.50 -33.99 -6.66
N LEU A 933 31.68 -34.42 -6.24
CA LEU A 933 32.35 -34.00 -5.01
C LEU A 933 33.50 -33.05 -5.36
N LEU A 934 33.43 -31.79 -4.92
CA LEU A 934 34.58 -30.88 -4.93
C LEU A 934 35.21 -30.89 -3.54
N ASN A 935 36.53 -31.05 -3.48
CA ASN A 935 37.29 -30.81 -2.26
C ASN A 935 38.39 -29.77 -2.50
N ASN A 936 38.26 -28.57 -1.94
CA ASN A 936 39.20 -27.46 -2.11
C ASN A 936 39.78 -26.99 -0.76
N ASP A 937 40.81 -26.16 -0.81
CA ASP A 937 41.39 -25.47 0.37
C ASP A 937 41.71 -26.37 1.58
N CYS A 938 42.27 -27.55 1.30
CA CYS A 938 42.67 -28.55 2.29
C CYS A 938 43.67 -28.05 3.35
N GLY A 939 43.52 -28.54 4.58
CA GLY A 939 44.44 -28.33 5.69
C GLY A 939 45.36 -29.53 5.91
N THR A 940 45.42 -30.01 7.15
CA THR A 940 46.24 -31.18 7.58
C THR A 940 45.46 -32.48 7.76
N GLU A 941 44.18 -32.51 7.36
CA GLU A 941 43.31 -33.67 7.48
C GLU A 941 43.72 -34.85 6.59
N THR A 942 43.69 -36.06 7.16
CA THR A 942 43.98 -37.30 6.42
C THR A 942 42.75 -37.71 5.60
N ARG A 943 42.80 -37.49 4.28
CA ARG A 943 41.71 -37.81 3.34
C ARG A 943 41.74 -39.29 2.94
N THR A 944 40.70 -40.04 3.31
CA THR A 944 40.65 -41.52 3.27
C THR A 944 39.32 -42.08 2.76
N SER A 945 39.37 -43.25 2.11
CA SER A 945 38.19 -44.09 1.80
C SER A 945 38.13 -45.39 2.63
N SER A 946 39.00 -45.53 3.63
CA SER A 946 38.87 -46.52 4.71
C SER A 946 38.50 -45.79 6.00
N LEU A 947 37.36 -46.14 6.62
CA LEU A 947 36.88 -45.51 7.84
C LEU A 947 37.87 -45.72 9.00
N PRO A 948 38.39 -44.66 9.63
CA PRO A 948 39.25 -44.81 10.81
C PRO A 948 38.51 -45.39 12.01
N ALA A 949 39.21 -46.22 12.78
CA ALA A 949 38.68 -46.78 14.02
C ALA A 949 38.33 -45.67 15.03
N ALA A 950 37.35 -45.92 15.90
CA ALA A 950 36.84 -44.94 16.88
C ALA A 950 37.90 -44.34 17.85
N SER A 951 39.08 -44.94 17.95
CA SER A 951 40.22 -44.41 18.72
C SER A 951 41.03 -43.33 17.99
N VAL A 952 40.79 -43.09 16.70
CA VAL A 952 41.40 -42.01 15.92
C VAL A 952 40.61 -40.73 16.13
N SER A 953 41.30 -39.64 16.48
CA SER A 953 40.66 -38.33 16.70
C SER A 953 39.98 -37.83 15.42
N ILE A 954 38.73 -37.39 15.55
CA ILE A 954 37.96 -36.80 14.44
C ILE A 954 38.64 -35.55 13.85
N ASN A 955 39.39 -34.78 14.65
CA ASN A 955 40.07 -33.58 14.19
C ASN A 955 41.20 -33.83 13.16
N THR A 956 41.54 -35.09 12.84
CA THR A 956 42.68 -35.44 11.97
C THR A 956 42.32 -36.14 10.66
N TYR A 957 41.04 -36.31 10.30
CA TYR A 957 40.67 -36.99 9.06
C TYR A 957 39.37 -36.50 8.40
N LEU A 958 39.27 -36.81 7.11
CA LEU A 958 38.06 -36.70 6.31
C LEU A 958 37.85 -38.05 5.60
N TYR A 959 36.76 -38.74 5.93
CA TYR A 959 36.38 -40.03 5.37
C TYR A 959 35.25 -39.87 4.34
N PHE A 960 35.51 -40.29 3.10
CA PHE A 960 34.49 -40.40 2.05
C PHE A 960 34.41 -41.84 1.54
N SER A 961 33.24 -42.46 1.67
CA SER A 961 33.05 -43.88 1.37
C SER A 961 33.18 -44.19 -0.13
N PRO A 962 33.90 -45.29 -0.50
CA PRO A 962 33.95 -45.77 -1.88
C PRO A 962 32.61 -46.36 -2.35
N ASN A 963 31.66 -46.59 -1.44
CA ASN A 963 30.30 -47.07 -1.75
C ASN A 963 29.33 -45.93 -2.12
N ASN A 964 29.71 -44.65 -1.95
CA ASN A 964 28.87 -43.52 -2.33
C ASN A 964 28.63 -43.50 -3.86
N ILE A 965 27.43 -43.16 -4.29
CA ILE A 965 27.07 -43.02 -5.72
C ILE A 965 27.19 -41.56 -6.14
N ILE A 966 27.84 -41.30 -7.27
CA ILE A 966 27.92 -39.98 -7.90
C ILE A 966 27.56 -40.12 -9.38
N ASN A 967 26.36 -39.69 -9.76
CA ASN A 967 25.82 -39.82 -11.11
C ASN A 967 25.70 -38.47 -11.83
N GLY A 968 25.93 -38.48 -13.14
CA GLY A 968 25.64 -37.34 -14.02
C GLY A 968 26.60 -36.15 -13.90
N ALA A 969 27.71 -36.30 -13.17
CA ALA A 969 28.83 -35.35 -13.15
C ALA A 969 29.77 -35.57 -14.36
N ALA A 970 30.30 -34.49 -14.92
CA ALA A 970 31.43 -34.53 -15.84
C ALA A 970 32.72 -34.94 -15.10
N THR A 971 32.89 -34.43 -13.88
CA THR A 971 34.01 -34.76 -12.98
C THR A 971 33.46 -35.32 -11.66
N PRO A 972 33.37 -36.65 -11.48
CA PRO A 972 32.76 -37.22 -10.27
C PRO A 972 33.41 -36.77 -8.96
N ILE A 973 34.74 -36.60 -8.93
CA ILE A 973 35.49 -36.05 -7.80
C ILE A 973 36.57 -35.10 -8.33
N SER A 974 36.66 -33.88 -7.79
CA SER A 974 37.70 -32.90 -8.09
C SER A 974 38.44 -32.47 -6.81
N LEU A 975 39.74 -32.18 -6.92
CA LEU A 975 40.60 -31.76 -5.81
C LEU A 975 41.28 -30.41 -6.13
N GLY A 976 41.28 -29.50 -5.16
CA GLY A 976 41.95 -28.19 -5.24
C GLY A 976 43.48 -28.27 -5.28
N THR A 977 44.14 -27.18 -5.63
CA THR A 977 45.60 -27.17 -5.91
C THR A 977 46.49 -27.41 -4.69
N ASN A 978 46.01 -27.13 -3.48
CA ASN A 978 46.71 -27.47 -2.23
C ASN A 978 46.34 -28.88 -1.69
N CYS A 979 45.28 -29.49 -2.22
CA CYS A 979 44.79 -30.80 -1.82
C CYS A 979 45.65 -31.93 -2.41
N ALA A 980 46.75 -32.26 -1.73
CA ALA A 980 47.62 -33.40 -2.10
C ALA A 980 46.78 -34.66 -2.41
N ALA A 981 47.07 -35.33 -3.52
CA ALA A 981 46.17 -36.31 -4.16
C ALA A 981 45.65 -37.39 -3.18
N GLY A 982 44.34 -37.37 -2.94
CA GLY A 982 43.64 -38.26 -2.00
C GLY A 982 43.17 -39.57 -2.62
N VAL A 983 42.81 -40.54 -1.77
CA VAL A 983 42.36 -41.89 -2.18
C VAL A 983 40.82 -41.97 -2.35
N PHE A 984 40.15 -40.83 -2.57
CA PHE A 984 38.70 -40.81 -2.73
C PHE A 984 38.27 -41.52 -4.01
N SER A 985 37.17 -42.26 -3.91
CA SER A 985 36.51 -42.94 -5.01
C SER A 985 35.01 -42.98 -4.77
N ALA A 986 34.24 -43.19 -5.83
CA ALA A 986 32.79 -43.28 -5.80
C ALA A 986 32.29 -44.17 -6.94
N LEU A 987 31.09 -44.70 -6.79
CA LEU A 987 30.39 -45.48 -7.80
C LEU A 987 29.72 -44.52 -8.81
N ASN A 988 30.36 -44.30 -9.97
CA ASN A 988 29.72 -43.59 -11.09
C ASN A 988 28.79 -44.53 -11.85
N ILE A 989 27.59 -44.72 -11.29
CA ILE A 989 26.52 -45.59 -11.78
C ILE A 989 25.16 -44.91 -11.58
N ASP A 990 24.12 -45.38 -12.27
CA ASP A 990 22.74 -44.92 -12.02
C ASP A 990 22.24 -45.45 -10.67
N PRO A 991 21.83 -44.60 -9.71
CA PRO A 991 21.24 -45.06 -8.45
C PRO A 991 19.93 -45.84 -8.64
N GLY A 992 19.21 -45.64 -9.75
CA GLY A 992 17.91 -46.23 -10.03
C GLY A 992 16.75 -45.50 -9.36
N LEU A 993 16.76 -44.17 -9.40
CA LEU A 993 15.58 -43.36 -9.07
C LEU A 993 14.61 -43.34 -10.27
N THR A 994 13.33 -43.02 -10.07
CA THR A 994 12.33 -43.08 -11.17
C THR A 994 11.68 -41.72 -11.44
N ASN A 995 11.46 -41.41 -12.72
CA ASN A 995 10.83 -40.16 -13.17
C ASN A 995 11.51 -38.87 -12.63
N VAL A 996 12.79 -38.93 -12.25
CA VAL A 996 13.62 -37.75 -11.94
C VAL A 996 14.03 -37.12 -13.27
N PRO A 997 13.54 -35.92 -13.65
CA PRO A 997 13.82 -35.37 -14.97
C PRO A 997 15.27 -34.87 -15.07
N ALA A 998 15.98 -35.26 -16.12
CA ALA A 998 17.37 -34.83 -16.35
C ALA A 998 17.49 -33.32 -16.61
N SER A 999 16.42 -32.66 -17.06
CA SER A 999 16.35 -31.23 -17.37
C SER A 999 15.56 -30.44 -16.31
N MET A 1000 15.61 -30.86 -15.04
CA MET A 1000 14.97 -30.18 -13.91
C MET A 1000 15.53 -28.78 -13.67
N LEU A 1001 14.94 -27.75 -14.31
CA LEU A 1001 15.25 -26.37 -13.99
C LEU A 1001 14.41 -25.86 -12.80
N ASP A 1002 13.16 -26.32 -12.65
CA ASP A 1002 12.26 -25.69 -11.69
C ASP A 1002 11.09 -26.57 -11.19
N TYR A 1003 10.52 -26.21 -10.04
CA TYR A 1003 9.32 -26.79 -9.43
C TYR A 1003 8.07 -26.69 -10.30
N THR A 1004 7.95 -25.66 -11.15
CA THR A 1004 6.85 -25.58 -12.15
C THR A 1004 6.86 -26.79 -13.07
N GLY A 1005 8.04 -27.28 -13.46
CA GLY A 1005 8.25 -28.45 -14.32
C GLY A 1005 8.01 -29.81 -13.67
N LEU A 1006 7.86 -29.89 -12.34
CA LEU A 1006 7.54 -31.15 -11.65
C LEU A 1006 6.09 -31.59 -11.91
N SER A 1007 5.85 -32.90 -11.80
CA SER A 1007 4.53 -33.52 -11.90
C SER A 1007 4.34 -34.60 -10.82
N SER A 1008 3.10 -35.01 -10.57
CA SER A 1008 2.71 -36.07 -9.62
C SER A 1008 3.32 -37.45 -9.89
N THR A 1009 4.12 -37.61 -10.95
CA THR A 1009 4.85 -38.85 -11.27
C THR A 1009 6.29 -38.88 -10.81
N PHE A 1010 6.87 -37.75 -10.38
CA PHE A 1010 8.23 -37.65 -9.86
C PHE A 1010 8.42 -38.56 -8.63
N ASN A 1011 9.53 -39.31 -8.58
CA ASN A 1011 9.79 -40.24 -7.49
C ASN A 1011 11.28 -40.23 -7.06
N PRO A 1012 11.62 -39.59 -5.93
CA PRO A 1012 12.99 -39.55 -5.44
C PRO A 1012 13.43 -40.86 -4.73
N LEU A 1013 12.54 -41.84 -4.56
CA LEU A 1013 12.88 -43.14 -3.96
C LEU A 1013 13.61 -44.06 -4.95
N PRO A 1014 14.59 -44.86 -4.48
CA PRO A 1014 15.29 -45.83 -5.30
C PRO A 1014 14.46 -47.10 -5.54
N MET A 1015 14.52 -47.64 -6.77
CA MET A 1015 14.01 -48.98 -7.07
C MET A 1015 14.82 -50.05 -6.34
N GLU A 1016 14.17 -51.15 -5.91
CA GLU A 1016 14.85 -52.31 -5.29
C GLU A 1016 15.93 -52.92 -6.20
N THR A 1017 15.67 -52.90 -7.51
CA THR A 1017 16.61 -53.32 -8.56
C THR A 1017 17.66 -52.26 -8.92
N GLY A 1018 17.50 -51.02 -8.44
CA GLY A 1018 18.41 -49.89 -8.65
C GLY A 1018 19.70 -50.02 -7.83
N ALA A 1019 20.80 -49.46 -8.33
CA ALA A 1019 22.13 -49.70 -7.74
C ALA A 1019 22.30 -49.13 -6.31
N ALA A 1020 21.48 -48.15 -5.92
CA ALA A 1020 21.37 -47.71 -4.52
C ALA A 1020 20.94 -48.87 -3.60
N CYS A 1021 19.98 -49.69 -4.03
CA CYS A 1021 19.44 -50.84 -3.29
C CYS A 1021 20.23 -52.15 -3.47
N GLN A 1022 21.22 -52.20 -4.38
CA GLN A 1022 22.09 -53.36 -4.57
C GLN A 1022 23.26 -53.42 -3.56
N SER A 1023 24.24 -54.30 -3.76
CA SER A 1023 25.32 -54.61 -2.81
C SER A 1023 26.22 -53.40 -2.45
N GLY A 1024 27.01 -53.57 -1.38
CA GLY A 1024 27.95 -52.54 -0.90
C GLY A 1024 27.21 -51.34 -0.31
N LYS A 1025 26.63 -51.50 0.89
CA LYS A 1025 26.24 -50.38 1.76
C LYS A 1025 27.23 -50.30 2.91
N ASP A 1026 27.45 -49.10 3.40
CA ASP A 1026 28.20 -48.86 4.62
C ASP A 1026 27.36 -49.26 5.83
N ALA A 1027 27.99 -49.97 6.77
CA ALA A 1027 27.43 -50.21 8.10
C ALA A 1027 27.49 -48.92 8.95
N PRO A 1028 26.69 -48.80 10.03
CA PRO A 1028 26.80 -47.72 11.01
C PRO A 1028 28.26 -47.46 11.43
N PRO A 1029 28.77 -46.22 11.31
CA PRO A 1029 30.19 -45.93 11.45
C PRO A 1029 30.69 -46.30 12.85
N ASN A 1030 31.69 -47.21 12.91
CA ASN A 1030 32.24 -47.76 14.14
C ASN A 1030 31.19 -48.38 15.11
N GLY A 1031 29.99 -48.74 14.63
CA GLY A 1031 28.91 -49.27 15.45
C GLY A 1031 28.13 -48.22 16.25
N ASP A 1032 28.22 -46.94 15.89
CA ASP A 1032 27.43 -45.87 16.51
C ASP A 1032 25.91 -46.11 16.32
N THR A 1033 25.20 -46.24 17.45
CA THR A 1033 23.77 -46.54 17.53
C THR A 1033 22.86 -45.41 17.07
N PHE A 1034 23.38 -44.20 16.82
CA PHE A 1034 22.60 -43.15 16.16
C PHE A 1034 22.20 -43.57 14.74
N PHE A 1035 23.10 -44.24 14.01
CA PHE A 1035 22.87 -44.58 12.61
C PHE A 1035 22.16 -45.92 12.46
N SER A 1036 20.98 -45.90 11.83
CA SER A 1036 20.24 -47.10 11.44
C SER A 1036 20.90 -47.77 10.22
N SER A 1037 20.87 -49.11 10.17
CA SER A 1037 21.26 -49.87 8.98
C SER A 1037 20.23 -49.73 7.86
N VAL A 1038 20.65 -49.36 6.65
CA VAL A 1038 19.77 -49.07 5.50
C VAL A 1038 19.72 -50.19 4.46
N SER A 1039 18.57 -50.39 3.81
CA SER A 1039 18.41 -51.38 2.73
C SER A 1039 18.78 -50.82 1.34
N CYS A 1040 18.86 -49.49 1.22
CA CYS A 1040 19.33 -48.76 0.05
C CYS A 1040 20.26 -47.60 0.47
N LYS A 1041 21.12 -47.14 -0.44
CA LYS A 1041 21.86 -45.88 -0.29
C LYS A 1041 20.94 -44.68 -0.53
N GLY A 1042 21.27 -43.53 0.01
CA GLY A 1042 20.49 -42.30 -0.14
C GLY A 1042 19.57 -42.00 1.04
N ALA A 1043 18.78 -40.94 0.91
CA ALA A 1043 17.85 -40.44 1.93
C ALA A 1043 16.66 -41.35 2.23
N PHE A 1044 16.36 -42.31 1.36
CA PHE A 1044 15.21 -43.21 1.45
C PHE A 1044 15.70 -44.64 1.65
N GLY A 1045 15.40 -45.24 2.80
CA GLY A 1045 15.97 -46.51 3.22
C GLY A 1045 15.48 -47.73 2.44
N SER A 1046 14.40 -47.59 1.66
CA SER A 1046 13.84 -48.61 0.76
C SER A 1046 13.00 -47.99 -0.38
N SER A 1047 12.49 -48.84 -1.27
CA SER A 1047 11.52 -48.53 -2.34
C SER A 1047 10.16 -48.00 -1.86
N THR A 1048 9.84 -48.13 -0.57
CA THR A 1048 8.55 -47.73 0.03
C THR A 1048 8.72 -46.72 1.18
N ASP A 1049 9.95 -46.34 1.51
CA ASP A 1049 10.30 -45.49 2.65
C ASP A 1049 10.17 -43.99 2.34
N ASN A 1050 8.95 -43.56 1.98
CA ASN A 1050 8.67 -42.18 1.60
C ASN A 1050 8.33 -41.31 2.82
N TRP A 1051 9.33 -40.98 3.65
CA TRP A 1051 9.14 -40.14 4.83
C TRP A 1051 8.72 -38.70 4.50
N LEU A 1052 8.94 -38.22 3.27
CA LEU A 1052 8.44 -36.92 2.78
C LEU A 1052 6.90 -36.87 2.61
N ALA A 1053 6.22 -38.03 2.61
CA ALA A 1053 4.77 -38.09 2.41
C ALA A 1053 3.99 -37.40 3.56
N GLY A 1054 2.80 -36.89 3.24
CA GLY A 1054 1.96 -36.16 4.20
C GLY A 1054 2.40 -34.71 4.46
N TYR A 1055 3.69 -34.47 4.71
CA TYR A 1055 4.15 -33.17 5.20
C TYR A 1055 5.04 -32.33 4.27
N SER A 1056 5.82 -32.89 3.34
CA SER A 1056 6.69 -32.08 2.46
C SER A 1056 5.91 -31.17 1.51
N TRP A 1057 6.52 -30.08 1.05
CA TRP A 1057 5.97 -29.24 0.00
C TRP A 1057 5.68 -30.04 -1.27
N LEU A 1058 6.54 -31.00 -1.63
CA LEU A 1058 6.33 -31.93 -2.75
C LEU A 1058 5.07 -32.79 -2.57
N ALA A 1059 4.80 -33.23 -1.33
CA ALA A 1059 3.58 -33.97 -0.99
C ALA A 1059 2.32 -33.08 -0.96
N CYS A 1060 2.44 -31.79 -0.66
CA CYS A 1060 1.31 -30.84 -0.63
C CYS A 1060 0.95 -30.20 -1.97
N SER A 1061 1.95 -29.92 -2.82
CA SER A 1061 1.78 -29.32 -4.15
C SER A 1061 1.35 -30.33 -5.23
N GLY A 1062 1.21 -31.61 -4.88
CA GLY A 1062 0.89 -32.68 -5.84
C GLY A 1062 2.06 -33.03 -6.77
N LYS A 1063 3.31 -32.71 -6.38
CA LYS A 1063 4.50 -32.77 -7.24
C LYS A 1063 5.35 -34.04 -7.07
N MET A 1064 4.86 -35.07 -6.38
CA MET A 1064 5.54 -36.37 -6.27
C MET A 1064 4.56 -37.55 -6.21
N VAL A 1065 5.07 -38.77 -6.41
CA VAL A 1065 4.28 -39.99 -6.17
C VAL A 1065 3.96 -40.12 -4.68
N GLY A 1066 2.68 -40.31 -4.35
CA GLY A 1066 2.21 -40.38 -2.97
C GLY A 1066 1.90 -39.04 -2.29
N SER A 1067 1.79 -37.93 -3.04
CA SER A 1067 1.25 -36.65 -2.53
C SER A 1067 -0.16 -36.78 -1.92
N THR A 1068 -0.43 -36.07 -0.82
CA THR A 1068 -1.63 -36.24 0.05
C THR A 1068 -2.16 -34.98 0.77
N CYS A 1069 -1.84 -33.74 0.34
CA CYS A 1069 -2.11 -32.44 1.05
C CYS A 1069 -2.66 -31.29 0.09
N THR A 1070 -2.95 -30.01 0.50
CA THR A 1070 -4.00 -29.10 -0.15
C THR A 1070 -3.92 -27.47 -0.16
N GLY A 1071 -3.76 -26.69 -1.32
CA GLY A 1071 -4.27 -25.25 -1.78
C GLY A 1071 -3.37 -23.89 -2.15
N ILE A 1072 -3.56 -22.90 -3.23
CA ILE A 1072 -2.84 -21.46 -3.59
C ILE A 1072 -2.95 -20.43 -4.98
N PRO A 1073 -2.81 -18.97 -5.16
CA PRO A 1073 -2.72 -17.96 -6.47
C PRO A 1073 -2.51 -16.22 -6.70
N ALA A 1074 -1.75 -15.46 -7.70
CA ALA A 1074 -1.12 -13.96 -8.21
C ALA A 1074 -1.44 -12.23 -8.30
N ALA A 1075 -0.52 -11.07 -8.44
CA ALA A 1075 -0.60 -9.46 -8.97
C ALA A 1075 0.55 -8.11 -8.94
N PRO A 1076 0.60 -6.83 -9.71
CA PRO A 1076 1.62 -5.50 -9.79
C PRO A 1076 1.42 -3.82 -10.35
N PHE A 1077 2.33 -2.64 -10.31
CA PHE A 1077 2.18 -0.98 -10.56
C PHE A 1077 3.26 0.32 -11.11
N ALA A 1078 3.36 1.78 -10.79
CA ALA A 1078 4.02 3.15 -11.55
C ALA A 1078 5.13 4.57 -11.36
N THR A 1079 5.03 6.00 -10.97
CA THR A 1079 5.77 7.49 -11.37
C THR A 1079 6.53 8.84 -10.51
N LEU A 1080 6.61 10.33 -10.70
CA LEU A 1080 6.92 11.79 -9.82
C LEU A 1080 8.14 13.18 -9.61
N LEU A 1081 8.10 14.69 -9.74
CA LEU A 1081 8.65 16.18 -8.99
C LEU A 1081 9.50 17.75 -9.33
N ASP A 1082 9.77 19.01 -8.50
CA ASP A 1082 10.54 20.57 -8.59
C ASP A 1082 11.06 21.90 -7.48
N THR A 1083 11.30 23.40 -7.59
CA THR A 1083 11.95 24.69 -6.65
C THR A 1083 12.53 26.39 -6.81
N ALA A 1084 12.09 27.77 -6.45
CA ALA A 1084 12.84 29.25 -6.03
C ALA A 1084 12.62 31.01 -6.24
N ALA A 1085 13.59 32.12 -6.19
CA ALA A 1085 13.85 33.69 -5.61
C ALA A 1085 13.53 35.38 -6.04
N ALA A 1086 14.35 36.63 -6.01
CA ALA A 1086 14.28 38.20 -6.70
C ALA A 1086 14.91 39.84 -6.36
N VAL A 1087 15.69 40.83 -7.14
CA VAL A 1087 16.40 42.38 -7.03
C VAL A 1087 16.74 43.69 -8.15
N GLY A 1088 17.34 43.90 -9.45
CA GLY A 1088 17.49 45.26 -10.30
C GLY A 1088 18.29 45.63 -11.74
N GLY A 1089 17.96 46.62 -12.72
CA GLY A 1089 18.82 47.23 -13.94
C GLY A 1089 18.32 48.25 -15.19
N ALA A 1090 19.14 48.82 -16.21
CA ALA A 1090 18.90 49.41 -17.67
C ALA A 1090 20.16 49.45 -18.67
N LEU A 1091 20.19 48.82 -19.88
CA LEU A 1091 21.45 48.12 -20.33
C LEU A 1091 22.06 48.38 -21.75
N SER A 1092 23.16 49.16 -21.79
CA SER A 1092 23.99 49.46 -22.99
C SER A 1092 25.33 48.71 -23.10
N ALA A 1093 25.68 47.87 -22.11
CA ALA A 1093 26.84 46.98 -22.12
C ALA A 1093 26.50 45.71 -21.33
N SER A 1094 27.05 44.55 -21.71
CA SER A 1094 26.61 43.26 -21.16
C SER A 1094 26.85 43.14 -19.66
N ALA A 1095 25.89 42.54 -18.95
CA ALA A 1095 25.92 42.39 -17.49
C ALA A 1095 25.45 40.99 -17.05
N SER A 1096 25.76 40.64 -15.81
CA SER A 1096 25.38 39.36 -15.19
C SER A 1096 24.66 39.58 -13.86
N TRP A 1097 23.57 38.85 -13.69
CA TRP A 1097 22.77 38.75 -12.46
C TRP A 1097 22.97 37.37 -11.82
N THR A 1098 22.97 37.28 -10.47
CA THR A 1098 23.57 36.15 -9.74
C THR A 1098 22.77 35.69 -8.52
N ASN A 1099 22.45 34.41 -8.38
CA ASN A 1099 21.50 33.83 -7.41
C ASN A 1099 21.59 34.17 -5.92
N THR A 1100 22.78 34.45 -5.39
CA THR A 1100 22.98 35.02 -4.05
C THR A 1100 22.33 36.40 -3.88
N THR A 1101 22.08 37.04 -5.01
CA THR A 1101 21.57 38.37 -5.21
C THR A 1101 20.37 38.23 -6.11
N SER A 1102 19.23 38.50 -5.53
CA SER A 1102 17.99 38.50 -6.24
C SER A 1102 18.10 39.55 -7.44
N TYR A 1103 17.46 39.50 -8.66
CA TYR A 1103 17.48 40.66 -9.65
C TYR A 1103 16.16 41.26 -10.37
N LEU A 1104 15.23 41.96 -9.66
CA LEU A 1104 14.11 42.93 -9.94
C LEU A 1104 14.20 44.01 -11.06
N LEU A 1105 13.08 44.73 -11.26
CA LEU A 1105 12.83 45.74 -12.28
C LEU A 1105 12.19 47.02 -11.68
N ALA A 1106 13.02 48.04 -11.50
CA ALA A 1106 12.60 49.33 -10.93
C ALA A 1106 12.12 50.35 -11.97
N SER A 1107 12.40 50.09 -13.25
CA SER A 1107 11.96 50.86 -14.42
C SER A 1107 11.97 49.93 -15.64
N GLN A 1108 11.71 50.45 -16.84
CA GLN A 1108 11.91 49.67 -18.07
C GLN A 1108 13.40 49.49 -18.37
N LEU A 1109 13.87 48.25 -18.29
CA LEU A 1109 15.24 47.82 -18.55
C LEU A 1109 15.39 47.39 -20.00
N PHE A 1110 15.87 48.31 -20.83
CA PHE A 1110 16.14 48.06 -22.24
C PHE A 1110 17.52 47.40 -22.44
N VAL A 1111 17.54 46.13 -22.81
CA VAL A 1111 18.74 45.44 -23.32
C VAL A 1111 18.91 45.80 -24.79
N GLN A 1112 19.98 46.56 -25.08
CA GLN A 1112 20.22 47.18 -26.38
C GLN A 1112 20.77 46.20 -27.43
N SER A 1113 20.74 46.60 -28.70
CA SER A 1113 21.30 45.81 -29.80
C SER A 1113 22.80 45.56 -29.60
N GLY A 1114 23.23 44.30 -29.70
CA GLY A 1114 24.61 43.87 -29.43
C GLY A 1114 24.96 43.67 -27.95
N VAL A 1115 23.99 43.77 -27.05
CA VAL A 1115 24.17 43.63 -25.60
C VAL A 1115 23.52 42.35 -25.08
N THR A 1116 24.16 41.67 -24.12
CA THR A 1116 23.62 40.48 -23.46
C THR A 1116 23.39 40.72 -21.97
N LEU A 1117 22.18 40.42 -21.49
CA LEU A 1117 21.89 40.31 -20.06
C LEU A 1117 21.92 38.84 -19.62
N THR A 1118 22.95 38.43 -18.90
CA THR A 1118 23.04 37.11 -18.28
C THR A 1118 22.32 37.09 -16.94
N ILE A 1119 21.55 36.04 -16.65
CA ILE A 1119 20.87 35.86 -15.36
C ILE A 1119 21.09 34.41 -14.90
N ALA A 1120 21.70 34.24 -13.73
CA ALA A 1120 22.08 32.92 -13.22
C ALA A 1120 20.90 32.19 -12.56
N ALA A 1121 21.03 30.87 -12.47
CA ALA A 1121 20.10 30.00 -11.76
C ALA A 1121 19.99 30.35 -10.27
N GLY A 1122 18.86 30.95 -9.88
CA GLY A 1122 18.43 31.27 -8.50
C GLY A 1122 18.04 32.72 -8.28
N THR A 1123 17.71 33.41 -9.37
CA THR A 1123 17.81 34.86 -9.51
C THR A 1123 16.56 35.42 -10.13
N SER A 1124 15.50 35.54 -9.36
CA SER A 1124 14.26 36.02 -9.94
C SER A 1124 14.22 37.56 -10.00
N VAL A 1125 13.05 38.15 -10.25
CA VAL A 1125 12.93 39.57 -10.60
C VAL A 1125 11.59 40.19 -10.11
N TYR A 1126 11.55 40.92 -8.99
CA TYR A 1126 10.38 41.73 -8.57
C TYR A 1126 10.20 42.97 -9.49
N GLY A 1127 9.05 43.27 -10.09
CA GLY A 1127 8.77 44.60 -10.61
C GLY A 1127 8.36 45.56 -9.48
N LEU A 1128 8.78 46.82 -9.54
CA LEU A 1128 8.15 47.87 -8.74
C LEU A 1128 6.71 48.11 -9.22
N PRO A 1129 5.76 48.45 -8.33
CA PRO A 1129 4.42 48.87 -8.71
C PRO A 1129 4.46 50.14 -9.57
N VAL A 1130 3.59 50.22 -10.57
CA VAL A 1130 3.34 51.47 -11.32
C VAL A 1130 2.86 52.54 -10.33
N MET A 1131 3.57 53.66 -10.31
CA MET A 1131 3.16 54.91 -9.66
C MET A 1131 2.87 55.91 -10.78
N ASP A 1132 1.82 56.72 -10.62
CA ASP A 1132 1.18 57.41 -11.76
C ASP A 1132 2.13 58.25 -12.62
N THR A 1133 1.93 58.15 -13.95
CA THR A 1133 2.56 58.89 -15.07
C THR A 1133 3.88 58.40 -15.67
N ASP A 1134 4.55 57.38 -15.13
CA ASP A 1134 5.71 56.71 -15.79
C ASP A 1134 5.34 55.34 -16.41
N PRO A 1135 6.08 54.82 -17.41
CA PRO A 1135 5.80 53.54 -18.04
C PRO A 1135 6.14 52.36 -17.12
N ALA A 1136 5.27 51.35 -17.09
CA ALA A 1136 5.35 50.23 -16.15
C ALA A 1136 6.71 49.50 -16.19
N PRO A 1137 7.39 49.26 -15.04
CA PRO A 1137 8.70 48.62 -14.99
C PRO A 1137 8.73 47.23 -15.64
N ALA A 1138 9.59 47.00 -16.62
CA ALA A 1138 9.60 45.80 -17.46
C ALA A 1138 11.02 45.44 -17.90
N LEU A 1139 11.33 44.15 -18.13
CA LEU A 1139 12.57 43.75 -18.80
C LEU A 1139 12.29 43.72 -20.30
N VAL A 1140 12.97 44.57 -21.07
CA VAL A 1140 12.73 44.77 -22.50
C VAL A 1140 13.99 44.40 -23.28
N VAL A 1141 13.96 43.29 -24.02
CA VAL A 1141 15.06 42.92 -24.93
C VAL A 1141 14.74 43.43 -26.32
N LEU A 1142 15.55 44.37 -26.82
CA LEU A 1142 15.34 44.98 -28.13
C LEU A 1142 15.88 44.10 -29.28
N LYS A 1143 15.49 44.43 -30.52
CA LYS A 1143 16.00 43.79 -31.74
C LYS A 1143 17.54 43.76 -31.74
N GLY A 1144 18.11 42.55 -31.75
CA GLY A 1144 19.55 42.33 -31.74
C GLY A 1144 20.21 42.39 -30.35
N GLY A 1145 19.46 42.66 -29.29
CA GLY A 1145 19.87 42.40 -27.91
C GLY A 1145 19.64 40.93 -27.54
N SER A 1146 20.19 40.50 -26.41
CA SER A 1146 20.14 39.10 -25.97
C SER A 1146 19.93 38.96 -24.46
N ILE A 1147 19.28 37.88 -24.04
CA ILE A 1147 19.09 37.51 -22.64
C ILE A 1147 19.54 36.06 -22.45
N SER A 1148 20.43 35.83 -21.49
CA SER A 1148 21.03 34.54 -21.15
C SER A 1148 20.60 34.14 -19.74
N ALA A 1149 19.29 33.92 -19.56
CA ALA A 1149 18.65 33.64 -18.28
C ALA A 1149 18.41 32.15 -18.09
N SER A 1150 19.40 31.44 -17.54
CA SER A 1150 19.35 29.98 -17.35
C SER A 1150 19.07 29.63 -15.89
N GLY A 1151 17.81 29.29 -15.58
CA GLY A 1151 17.38 28.76 -14.29
C GLY A 1151 17.72 27.28 -14.07
N THR A 1152 17.64 26.80 -12.84
CA THR A 1152 17.60 25.36 -12.49
C THR A 1152 16.39 25.05 -11.59
N PHE A 1153 16.13 23.76 -11.40
CA PHE A 1153 15.09 23.20 -10.52
C PHE A 1153 15.09 23.86 -9.14
N SER A 1154 16.21 23.84 -8.41
CA SER A 1154 16.34 24.34 -7.03
C SER A 1154 16.62 25.83 -6.92
N LEU A 1155 16.87 26.47 -8.07
CA LEU A 1155 17.32 27.85 -8.22
C LEU A 1155 16.90 28.37 -9.64
N PRO A 1156 15.62 28.70 -9.87
CA PRO A 1156 15.04 29.25 -11.11
C PRO A 1156 15.27 30.76 -11.22
N ILE A 1157 14.54 31.40 -12.13
CA ILE A 1157 14.55 32.84 -12.39
C ILE A 1157 13.08 33.30 -12.49
N THR A 1158 12.39 33.37 -11.34
CA THR A 1158 11.00 33.85 -11.23
C THR A 1158 10.91 35.34 -11.64
N PHE A 1159 9.74 35.87 -11.98
CA PHE A 1159 9.51 37.32 -12.06
C PHE A 1159 8.18 37.63 -11.36
N THR A 1160 8.11 38.60 -10.43
CA THR A 1160 6.91 38.88 -9.59
C THR A 1160 6.86 40.35 -9.16
N SER A 1161 6.18 40.77 -8.08
CA SER A 1161 6.06 42.18 -7.62
C SER A 1161 6.88 42.44 -6.35
N VAL A 1162 7.31 43.70 -6.09
CA VAL A 1162 8.00 44.07 -4.83
C VAL A 1162 7.03 44.17 -3.65
N LEU A 1163 5.74 44.37 -3.92
CA LEU A 1163 4.74 44.57 -2.88
C LEU A 1163 4.44 43.25 -2.17
N ALA A 1164 4.73 43.22 -0.87
CA ALA A 1164 4.30 42.13 0.00
C ALA A 1164 2.76 42.08 0.08
N GLU A 1165 2.23 40.86 0.06
CA GLU A 1165 0.79 40.55 0.07
C GLU A 1165 0.02 41.25 1.21
N SER A 1166 0.67 41.42 2.38
CA SER A 1166 0.11 42.07 3.56
C SER A 1166 0.04 43.60 3.53
N ALA A 1167 0.56 44.27 2.48
CA ALA A 1167 0.58 45.73 2.36
C ALA A 1167 -0.60 46.32 1.55
N LEU A 1168 -1.54 45.48 1.11
CA LEU A 1168 -2.49 45.80 0.04
C LEU A 1168 -3.93 46.09 0.53
N SER A 1169 -4.09 47.06 1.43
CA SER A 1169 -5.43 47.48 1.89
C SER A 1169 -6.03 48.62 1.06
N SER A 1170 -7.12 48.31 0.34
CA SER A 1170 -8.18 49.23 -0.14
C SER A 1170 -7.82 50.41 -1.07
N SER A 1171 -8.57 50.52 -2.18
CA SER A 1171 -8.76 51.70 -3.05
C SER A 1171 -7.59 52.19 -3.92
N VAL A 1172 -7.47 51.62 -5.13
CA VAL A 1172 -6.92 52.26 -6.35
C VAL A 1172 -7.83 51.86 -7.53
N THR A 1173 -8.07 52.75 -8.50
CA THR A 1173 -9.13 52.58 -9.53
C THR A 1173 -8.66 52.94 -10.95
N VAL A 1174 -8.45 51.93 -11.81
CA VAL A 1174 -8.24 52.01 -13.28
C VAL A 1174 -8.32 50.59 -13.86
N PHE A 1175 -8.71 50.29 -15.10
CA PHE A 1175 -9.33 51.05 -16.20
C PHE A 1175 -10.56 50.27 -16.72
N THR A 1176 -11.38 50.86 -17.61
CA THR A 1176 -12.49 50.15 -18.29
C THR A 1176 -12.18 49.98 -19.78
N ASP A 1177 -12.30 48.77 -20.30
CA ASP A 1177 -12.82 48.57 -21.66
C ASP A 1177 -14.35 48.43 -21.60
N SER A 1178 -14.99 48.30 -22.76
CA SER A 1178 -16.42 48.60 -22.92
C SER A 1178 -17.38 47.41 -22.86
N ASN A 1179 -16.95 46.16 -22.58
CA ASN A 1179 -17.83 44.99 -22.83
C ASN A 1179 -17.91 43.85 -21.80
N GLU A 1180 -17.13 43.81 -20.71
CA GLU A 1180 -17.25 42.73 -19.70
C GLU A 1180 -17.52 43.19 -18.26
N ASN A 1181 -17.99 42.25 -17.43
CA ASN A 1181 -18.34 42.51 -16.03
C ASN A 1181 -17.11 42.85 -15.17
N ALA A 1182 -17.28 43.76 -14.21
CA ALA A 1182 -16.19 44.22 -13.36
C ALA A 1182 -15.72 43.13 -12.36
N ILE A 1183 -14.65 42.41 -12.72
CA ILE A 1183 -13.98 41.43 -11.84
C ILE A 1183 -12.95 42.15 -10.95
N THR A 1184 -13.33 42.39 -9.70
CA THR A 1184 -12.50 43.08 -8.69
C THR A 1184 -11.38 42.19 -8.13
N LEU A 1185 -10.33 41.94 -8.93
CA LEU A 1185 -9.07 41.33 -8.50
C LEU A 1185 -7.99 42.41 -8.33
N GLY A 1186 -7.60 42.70 -7.09
CA GLY A 1186 -6.82 43.90 -6.71
C GLY A 1186 -5.36 43.93 -7.19
N GLU A 1187 -4.79 42.78 -7.57
CA GLU A 1187 -3.33 42.62 -7.72
C GLU A 1187 -2.80 42.60 -9.16
N ARG A 1188 -3.64 42.63 -10.21
CA ARG A 1188 -3.13 42.55 -11.60
C ARG A 1188 -2.48 43.87 -12.06
N GLY A 1189 -1.54 43.77 -13.01
CA GLY A 1189 -0.95 44.92 -13.72
C GLY A 1189 0.05 45.79 -12.93
N LYS A 1190 0.56 45.33 -11.77
CA LYS A 1190 1.49 46.15 -10.94
C LYS A 1190 2.81 46.46 -11.63
N TRP A 1191 3.32 45.61 -12.50
CA TRP A 1191 4.55 45.85 -13.26
C TRP A 1191 4.40 45.36 -14.71
N GLY A 1192 5.28 45.79 -15.61
CA GLY A 1192 5.15 45.69 -17.07
C GLY A 1192 5.68 44.41 -17.73
N GLY A 1193 6.14 43.42 -16.96
CA GLY A 1193 6.47 42.09 -17.49
C GLY A 1193 7.84 41.94 -18.17
N LEU A 1194 8.00 40.84 -18.91
CA LEU A 1194 9.15 40.53 -19.78
C LEU A 1194 8.71 40.68 -21.25
N ILE A 1195 9.43 41.50 -22.02
CA ILE A 1195 9.07 41.87 -23.39
C ILE A 1195 10.28 41.61 -24.30
N LEU A 1196 10.14 40.68 -25.25
CA LEU A 1196 11.23 40.21 -26.13
C LEU A 1196 10.94 40.57 -27.60
N LEU A 1197 11.68 41.54 -28.16
CA LEU A 1197 11.46 42.05 -29.52
C LEU A 1197 12.37 41.32 -30.54
N GLY A 1198 11.94 40.13 -30.93
CA GLY A 1198 12.68 39.29 -31.88
C GLY A 1198 12.78 39.85 -33.31
N ASN A 1199 13.83 39.41 -34.02
CA ASN A 1199 14.05 39.62 -35.46
C ASN A 1199 13.47 38.48 -36.33
N ALA A 1200 12.73 37.53 -35.75
CA ALA A 1200 12.11 36.44 -36.50
C ALA A 1200 11.12 36.96 -37.55
N PRO A 1201 10.89 36.27 -38.68
CA PRO A 1201 9.92 36.69 -39.68
C PRO A 1201 8.49 36.67 -39.13
N THR A 1202 7.70 37.69 -39.42
CA THR A 1202 6.29 37.81 -38.98
C THR A 1202 5.34 38.03 -40.16
N ASN A 1203 4.08 37.66 -39.97
CA ASN A 1203 2.99 37.96 -40.94
C ASN A 1203 2.50 39.42 -40.89
N VAL A 1204 3.03 40.23 -39.98
CA VAL A 1204 2.83 41.69 -39.90
C VAL A 1204 4.05 42.46 -40.42
N ALA A 1205 3.86 43.72 -40.80
CA ALA A 1205 4.93 44.56 -41.34
C ALA A 1205 6.05 44.79 -40.31
N THR A 1206 7.31 44.89 -40.76
CA THR A 1206 8.50 45.09 -39.90
C THR A 1206 8.55 46.44 -39.17
N THR A 1207 7.61 47.34 -39.48
CA THR A 1207 7.37 48.63 -38.79
C THR A 1207 6.32 48.53 -37.68
N THR A 1208 5.72 47.36 -37.44
CA THR A 1208 4.67 47.18 -36.42
C THR A 1208 5.27 47.34 -35.03
N THR A 1209 4.78 48.34 -34.28
CA THR A 1209 5.16 48.57 -32.88
C THR A 1209 4.44 47.61 -31.96
N ILE A 1210 5.08 47.24 -30.84
CA ILE A 1210 4.40 46.53 -29.76
C ILE A 1210 3.55 47.50 -28.92
N GLU A 1211 2.45 47.03 -28.36
CA GLU A 1211 1.68 47.81 -27.39
C GLU A 1211 2.45 47.91 -26.06
N GLY A 1212 2.20 48.97 -25.29
CA GLY A 1212 2.88 49.23 -24.01
C GLY A 1212 4.30 49.82 -24.10
N ILE A 1213 4.97 49.81 -25.25
CA ILE A 1213 6.27 50.48 -25.44
C ILE A 1213 6.32 51.31 -26.74
N THR A 1214 6.35 52.63 -26.60
CA THR A 1214 6.38 53.55 -27.75
C THR A 1214 7.74 53.51 -28.48
N GLY A 1215 7.70 53.40 -29.81
CA GLY A 1215 8.87 53.64 -30.68
C GLY A 1215 9.70 52.41 -31.07
N TYR A 1216 9.41 51.22 -30.54
CA TYR A 1216 10.14 49.98 -30.86
C TYR A 1216 9.25 48.98 -31.62
N SER A 1217 9.82 48.28 -32.59
CA SER A 1217 9.14 47.27 -33.41
C SER A 1217 9.70 45.87 -33.20
N TYR A 1218 8.88 44.86 -33.44
CA TYR A 1218 9.29 43.45 -33.55
C TYR A 1218 9.27 43.00 -35.02
N GLY A 1219 9.70 41.77 -35.31
CA GLY A 1219 9.64 41.18 -36.65
C GLY A 1219 10.77 41.57 -37.60
N GLY A 1220 11.29 40.61 -38.36
CA GLY A 1220 12.32 40.79 -39.39
C GLY A 1220 11.87 40.31 -40.77
N THR A 1221 12.80 40.33 -41.73
CA THR A 1221 12.58 39.77 -43.08
C THR A 1221 12.73 38.25 -43.06
N VAL A 1222 11.91 37.57 -43.85
CA VAL A 1222 12.02 36.13 -44.13
C VAL A 1222 13.45 35.76 -44.54
N ALA A 1223 14.09 34.90 -43.75
CA ALA A 1223 15.35 34.28 -44.10
C ALA A 1223 15.08 33.10 -45.04
N THR A 1224 15.53 33.21 -46.29
CA THR A 1224 15.67 32.05 -47.18
C THR A 1224 17.12 31.62 -47.25
N ASP A 1225 17.37 30.31 -47.26
CA ASP A 1225 18.68 29.78 -47.59
C ASP A 1225 19.03 30.00 -49.08
N SER A 1226 20.20 29.53 -49.52
CA SER A 1226 20.65 29.64 -50.90
C SER A 1226 19.85 28.81 -51.92
N SER A 1227 18.90 27.97 -51.48
CA SER A 1227 17.93 27.25 -52.32
C SER A 1227 16.59 27.98 -52.44
N GLY A 1228 16.37 29.06 -51.67
CA GLY A 1228 15.06 29.71 -51.53
C GLY A 1228 14.16 29.06 -50.47
N THR A 1229 14.66 28.07 -49.72
CA THR A 1229 13.91 27.41 -48.66
C THR A 1229 13.84 28.32 -47.44
N LEU A 1230 12.65 28.45 -46.87
CA LEU A 1230 12.39 29.23 -45.65
C LEU A 1230 13.16 28.60 -44.49
N GLN A 1231 14.06 29.36 -43.88
CA GLN A 1231 14.67 28.98 -42.60
C GLN A 1231 13.72 29.41 -41.47
N TYR A 1232 13.22 28.41 -40.76
CA TYR A 1232 12.42 28.53 -39.53
C TYR A 1232 13.32 28.31 -38.31
#